data_AF-A0AAN9RKX7-F1
#
_entry.id   AF-A0AAN9RKX7-F1
#
_cell.length_a   1.000
_cell.length_b   1.000
_cell.length_c   1.000
_cell.angle_alpha   90.00
_cell.angle_beta   90.00
_cell.angle_gamma   90.00
#
_symmetry.space_group_name_H-M   'P 1'
#
loop_
_entity.id
_entity.type
_entity.pdbx_description
1 polymer ?
#
loop_
_entity_poly.entity_id
_entity_poly.type
_entity_poly.pdbx_seq_one_letter_code
_entity_poly.pdbx_strand_id
1 'polypeptide(L)'
;MAAHGKYGSAETKSLSSHLPLYKRHWATILAQLSQSCGFLPAPPYLCATYITLSSRNSIYYRPTETKPLSFLSLPHMIWLNIASLMGHGCSKKIGISGCWGGDKRKISEKVVLRVNSQVSQNNNIHSTGEEEEGEEKKVIGRNMESTLKSLRDGESVLDLSPRSTVSGGVEDVYGEDRATEDQLVTPWTFSVASGYSLLRDPQYNKGLAFTEKERDAHYLRGLLPPTVSNQSLQEKKLMHNIRQYQVPLQKYVAMMDLQERNERLFYKLLIDNVEELLPVVYTPTVGEACQKYGSIFRRPQGLYISLKEKGKILEVLKNWPERSIQVIVVTDGERILGLGDLGCQGMGIPVGKLALYTALGGVRPSACLPVTIDVGTNNEKLLNNEFYIGLRQNRATGQEYYELLHEFMTAVKQNYGEKVLVQFEDFANHNAFELLAKYGTTHLVFNDDIQGTASVVLAGVVAALKLIGGTLPEHTFLFLGAGEAGTGIAELIALEMSKQTKTPIEESRKKIWLVDSKGLIVSSRKNSLQHFKKPWAHEHEPVNSLLEAVKVIKPTVLIGSSGVGKTFTKEVVEAMTLNNDKPLILALSNPTSQSECTAEEAYQWSEGRTIFASGSPFDPVEYKGKVYASGQANNAYIFPGFGLGLVISGAIRVHDDMLLAASEALAKQVSEENYKNGLIYPPFSNIRKISANIAANVAAKAYELGLATRLPRPQNLVEYAESCMYTPVYRNYR
;
A
#
# COMPACT_ATOMS: atom_id res chain seq x y z
N MET A 1 -0.36 -35.81 -52.78
CA MET A 1 0.40 -35.68 -54.03
C MET A 1 1.18 -34.37 -53.91
N ALA A 2 2.49 -34.40 -53.67
CA ALA A 2 3.56 -34.68 -54.65
C ALA A 2 3.69 -33.55 -55.69
N ALA A 3 4.86 -32.98 -55.97
CA ALA A 3 6.17 -33.07 -55.31
C ALA A 3 7.12 -31.98 -55.84
N HIS A 4 8.17 -31.66 -55.08
CA HIS A 4 9.44 -31.03 -55.51
C HIS A 4 9.38 -29.65 -56.20
N GLY A 5 10.45 -28.84 -56.22
CA GLY A 5 11.80 -28.99 -55.68
C GLY A 5 12.39 -27.59 -55.41
N LYS A 6 13.65 -27.35 -55.06
CA LYS A 6 14.81 -28.08 -54.51
C LYS A 6 16.00 -27.14 -54.79
N TYR A 7 16.82 -26.83 -53.77
CA TYR A 7 18.14 -26.15 -53.88
C TYR A 7 18.17 -24.70 -54.43
N GLY A 8 19.11 -23.84 -53.99
CA GLY A 8 20.09 -23.98 -52.89
C GLY A 8 21.35 -23.13 -53.10
N SER A 9 22.07 -22.84 -52.00
CA SER A 9 23.45 -22.26 -51.92
C SER A 9 23.68 -20.90 -52.61
N ALA A 10 23.96 -19.82 -51.85
CA ALA A 10 25.29 -19.38 -51.41
C ALA A 10 26.09 -18.66 -52.54
N GLU A 11 26.94 -17.64 -52.32
CA GLU A 11 27.75 -17.29 -51.15
C GLU A 11 27.88 -15.76 -50.88
N THR A 12 28.46 -15.48 -49.72
CA THR A 12 29.02 -14.23 -49.19
C THR A 12 29.73 -13.26 -50.15
N LYS A 13 29.61 -11.94 -49.91
CA LYS A 13 30.74 -11.12 -49.39
C LYS A 13 30.35 -9.70 -48.96
N SER A 14 30.99 -9.25 -47.88
CA SER A 14 30.85 -7.93 -47.25
C SER A 14 31.49 -6.80 -48.05
N LEU A 15 30.93 -5.57 -47.99
CA LEU A 15 31.61 -4.37 -47.46
C LEU A 15 30.67 -3.14 -47.46
N SER A 16 31.13 -2.04 -46.85
CA SER A 16 30.31 -0.97 -46.27
C SER A 16 30.11 0.29 -47.13
N SER A 17 29.10 1.07 -46.73
CA SER A 17 29.03 2.55 -46.77
C SER A 17 29.15 3.28 -48.14
N HIS A 18 28.02 3.80 -48.67
CA HIS A 18 27.71 5.24 -48.72
C HIS A 18 26.37 5.56 -49.45
N LEU A 19 25.59 6.51 -48.89
CA LEU A 19 24.53 7.31 -49.54
C LEU A 19 25.16 8.50 -50.34
N PRO A 20 24.45 9.36 -51.14
CA PRO A 20 22.97 9.55 -51.29
C PRO A 20 22.45 9.77 -52.75
N LEU A 21 21.16 10.21 -52.87
CA LEU A 21 20.43 10.79 -54.03
C LEU A 21 19.93 9.78 -55.10
N TYR A 22 18.64 9.74 -55.48
CA TYR A 22 17.87 10.85 -56.09
C TYR A 22 16.33 10.76 -55.90
N LYS A 23 15.64 11.91 -56.00
CA LYS A 23 14.16 12.05 -56.10
C LYS A 23 13.71 12.18 -57.57
N ARG A 24 12.37 12.13 -57.79
CA ARG A 24 11.56 12.38 -59.03
C ARG A 24 11.14 11.07 -59.74
N HIS A 25 9.91 10.90 -60.26
CA HIS A 25 8.66 11.71 -60.20
C HIS A 25 7.44 10.78 -60.48
N TRP A 26 6.25 11.36 -60.74
CA TRP A 26 4.90 10.74 -60.88
C TRP A 26 4.16 10.61 -59.54
N ALA A 27 3.28 11.53 -59.12
CA ALA A 27 2.69 12.71 -59.77
C ALA A 27 1.65 12.43 -60.89
N THR A 28 0.55 11.76 -60.54
CA THR A 28 -0.79 11.98 -61.12
C THR A 28 -1.84 11.64 -60.03
N ILE A 29 -3.07 12.17 -60.13
CA ILE A 29 -4.11 12.12 -59.06
C ILE A 29 -3.81 13.05 -57.87
N LEU A 30 -3.71 14.36 -58.15
CA LEU A 30 -4.16 15.44 -57.25
C LEU A 30 -4.32 16.74 -58.05
N ALA A 31 -5.17 16.67 -59.09
CA ALA A 31 -5.46 17.78 -60.01
C ALA A 31 -6.99 17.96 -60.17
N GLN A 32 -7.71 17.89 -59.06
CA GLN A 32 -9.09 18.35 -58.93
C GLN A 32 -9.37 18.63 -57.45
N LEU A 33 -8.91 19.79 -56.96
CA LEU A 33 -9.39 20.54 -55.78
C LEU A 33 -8.52 21.79 -55.59
N SER A 34 -8.57 22.70 -56.56
CA SER A 34 -7.95 24.03 -56.48
C SER A 34 -8.84 25.10 -57.11
N GLN A 35 -9.87 25.50 -56.35
CA GLN A 35 -10.38 26.86 -56.28
C GLN A 35 -10.53 27.17 -54.77
N SER A 36 -10.01 28.23 -54.18
CA SER A 36 -9.08 29.27 -54.68
C SER A 36 -8.28 29.83 -53.49
N CYS A 37 -7.10 30.41 -53.77
CA CYS A 37 -6.28 31.37 -53.00
C CYS A 37 -6.67 31.75 -51.54
N GLY A 38 -5.76 31.91 -50.57
CA GLY A 38 -4.29 31.92 -50.59
C GLY A 38 -3.70 33.04 -49.69
N PHE A 39 -2.51 32.77 -49.10
CA PHE A 39 -1.59 33.70 -48.41
C PHE A 39 -1.81 34.15 -46.93
N LEU A 40 -0.74 33.92 -46.14
CA LEU A 40 -0.32 34.54 -44.86
C LEU A 40 0.36 35.92 -45.14
N PRO A 41 0.73 36.80 -44.16
CA PRO A 41 1.06 36.57 -42.73
C PRO A 41 0.55 37.64 -41.71
N ALA A 42 1.07 37.62 -40.46
CA ALA A 42 0.88 38.65 -39.40
C ALA A 42 1.83 39.87 -39.57
N PRO A 43 1.83 40.96 -38.73
CA PRO A 43 1.01 41.37 -37.55
C PRO A 43 0.43 42.82 -37.76
N PRO A 44 0.35 43.83 -36.83
CA PRO A 44 0.29 43.92 -35.34
C PRO A 44 -0.77 44.92 -34.73
N TYR A 45 -0.79 45.06 -33.38
CA TYR A 45 -1.26 46.18 -32.51
C TYR A 45 -2.73 46.70 -32.48
N LEU A 46 -3.12 47.11 -31.26
CA LEU A 46 -4.14 48.13 -30.85
C LEU A 46 -5.66 47.90 -31.00
N CYS A 47 -6.28 47.63 -29.85
CA CYS A 47 -7.40 48.39 -29.22
C CYS A 47 -8.46 49.09 -30.11
N ALA A 48 -9.72 48.64 -30.04
CA ALA A 48 -10.90 49.51 -29.92
C ALA A 48 -12.19 48.76 -29.52
N THR A 49 -12.93 49.35 -28.60
CA THR A 49 -14.31 48.99 -28.19
C THR A 49 -15.31 49.20 -29.33
N TYR A 50 -16.35 48.36 -29.44
CA TYR A 50 -17.66 48.82 -29.96
C TYR A 50 -18.84 48.19 -29.22
N ILE A 51 -19.72 49.06 -28.73
CA ILE A 51 -21.02 48.74 -28.13
C ILE A 51 -22.06 48.76 -29.24
N THR A 52 -22.95 47.77 -29.30
CA THR A 52 -24.14 47.81 -30.15
C THR A 52 -25.37 48.24 -29.34
N LEU A 53 -26.12 49.21 -29.86
CA LEU A 53 -27.32 49.77 -29.26
C LEU A 53 -28.40 50.00 -30.34
N SER A 54 -29.61 49.51 -30.07
CA SER A 54 -30.86 49.82 -30.80
C SER A 54 -32.01 49.44 -29.85
N SER A 55 -32.73 50.38 -29.21
CA SER A 55 -33.83 51.24 -29.72
C SER A 55 -35.17 50.49 -29.89
N ARG A 56 -36.35 50.98 -29.46
CA ARG A 56 -36.75 52.22 -28.75
C ARG A 56 -38.21 52.13 -28.20
N ASN A 57 -38.55 52.96 -27.20
CA ASN A 57 -39.91 53.49 -26.82
C ASN A 57 -40.89 52.56 -26.05
N SER A 58 -41.72 53.01 -25.08
CA SER A 58 -42.08 54.38 -24.61
C SER A 58 -42.82 54.44 -23.23
N ILE A 59 -42.66 55.56 -22.47
CA ILE A 59 -43.69 56.29 -21.63
C ILE A 59 -44.20 55.61 -20.30
N TYR A 60 -44.37 56.23 -19.10
CA TYR A 60 -44.13 57.57 -18.49
C TYR A 60 -44.09 57.52 -16.92
N TYR A 61 -43.88 58.70 -16.27
CA TYR A 61 -44.08 59.09 -14.85
C TYR A 61 -42.93 59.03 -13.79
N ARG A 62 -42.83 60.16 -13.06
CA ARG A 62 -42.03 60.62 -11.89
C ARG A 62 -42.97 61.60 -11.10
N PRO A 63 -42.64 62.23 -9.94
CA PRO A 63 -41.37 62.36 -9.19
C PRO A 63 -41.53 61.83 -7.72
N THR A 64 -40.71 62.05 -6.67
CA THR A 64 -39.83 63.16 -6.22
C THR A 64 -38.67 62.69 -5.32
N GLU A 65 -37.48 63.27 -5.53
CA GLU A 65 -36.52 63.88 -4.54
C GLU A 65 -36.11 63.12 -3.24
N THR A 66 -34.86 63.17 -2.75
CA THR A 66 -33.86 64.27 -2.71
C THR A 66 -32.40 63.86 -3.05
N LYS A 67 -31.48 64.84 -3.02
CA LYS A 67 -30.12 64.83 -3.62
C LYS A 67 -28.96 64.27 -2.75
N PRO A 68 -27.77 64.03 -3.34
CA PRO A 68 -26.63 63.32 -2.72
C PRO A 68 -25.48 64.26 -2.29
N LEU A 69 -24.40 63.69 -1.74
CA LEU A 69 -23.06 64.29 -1.73
C LEU A 69 -21.95 63.24 -1.95
N SER A 70 -20.91 63.64 -2.65
CA SER A 70 -19.74 62.86 -3.08
C SER A 70 -18.45 63.56 -2.66
N PHE A 71 -17.30 62.86 -2.56
CA PHE A 71 -16.05 63.18 -3.32
C PHE A 71 -14.74 62.54 -2.77
N LEU A 72 -13.78 62.32 -3.70
CA LEU A 72 -12.29 62.27 -3.57
C LEU A 72 -11.69 61.18 -2.64
N SER A 73 -10.78 60.25 -3.00
CA SER A 73 -9.65 60.12 -3.97
C SER A 73 -8.25 60.24 -3.34
N LEU A 74 -7.49 59.12 -3.42
CA LEU A 74 -6.03 58.87 -3.53
C LEU A 74 -5.05 60.06 -3.74
N PRO A 75 -3.72 59.98 -3.40
CA PRO A 75 -2.85 58.84 -3.74
C PRO A 75 -1.64 58.45 -2.81
N HIS A 76 -0.82 57.51 -3.31
CA HIS A 76 0.47 56.92 -2.89
C HIS A 76 1.50 57.82 -2.13
N MET A 77 2.54 57.33 -1.41
CA MET A 77 3.69 56.53 -1.94
C MET A 77 4.73 56.06 -0.87
N ILE A 78 5.51 55.02 -1.24
CA ILE A 78 6.93 54.70 -0.90
C ILE A 78 7.33 54.01 0.44
N TRP A 79 8.27 53.06 0.28
CA TRP A 79 9.06 52.29 1.26
C TRP A 79 10.15 53.10 1.98
N LEU A 80 10.59 52.62 3.17
CA LEU A 80 12.02 52.33 3.41
C LEU A 80 12.26 51.40 4.61
N ASN A 81 13.20 50.46 4.43
CA ASN A 81 13.80 49.64 5.49
C ASN A 81 14.85 50.45 6.26
N ILE A 82 15.05 50.14 7.55
CA ILE A 82 16.37 49.98 8.18
C ILE A 82 16.19 49.21 9.50
N ALA A 83 17.11 48.28 9.78
CA ALA A 83 17.15 47.52 11.02
C ALA A 83 18.11 48.18 12.03
N SER A 84 18.02 47.79 13.32
CA SER A 84 19.05 46.92 13.94
C SER A 84 19.28 47.14 15.45
N LEU A 85 19.18 46.02 16.19
CA LEU A 85 20.07 45.55 17.27
C LEU A 85 20.06 46.12 18.72
N MET A 86 20.45 45.17 19.60
CA MET A 86 20.83 45.22 21.03
C MET A 86 19.68 45.46 22.03
N GLY A 87 19.45 44.63 23.06
CA GLY A 87 20.11 43.39 23.49
C GLY A 87 20.96 43.54 24.75
N HIS A 88 20.39 43.20 25.92
CA HIS A 88 21.05 42.52 27.04
C HIS A 88 20.03 42.30 28.18
N GLY A 89 20.14 41.16 28.87
CA GLY A 89 19.32 40.87 30.05
C GLY A 89 19.99 41.31 31.35
N CYS A 90 19.21 41.50 32.41
CA CYS A 90 19.71 41.43 33.78
C CYS A 90 18.61 40.94 34.73
N SER A 91 18.97 40.03 35.63
CA SER A 91 18.06 39.48 36.65
C SER A 91 17.97 40.41 37.86
N LYS A 92 16.78 40.58 38.44
CA LYS A 92 16.63 41.05 39.82
C LYS A 92 15.28 40.64 40.43
N LYS A 93 15.35 39.77 41.45
CA LYS A 93 14.27 39.59 42.44
C LYS A 93 14.20 40.82 43.35
N ILE A 94 13.03 41.44 43.47
CA ILE A 94 12.57 42.16 44.67
C ILE A 94 11.08 41.82 44.81
N GLY A 95 10.58 41.62 46.04
CA GLY A 95 9.21 41.18 46.29
C GLY A 95 8.43 42.06 47.26
N ILE A 96 7.21 41.59 47.56
CA ILE A 96 6.36 41.96 48.71
C ILE A 96 5.73 43.37 48.67
N SER A 97 4.50 43.43 48.16
CA SER A 97 3.29 43.92 48.83
C SER A 97 2.11 43.78 47.85
N GLY A 98 0.87 43.48 48.24
CA GLY A 98 0.31 43.42 49.58
C GLY A 98 -0.93 44.32 49.67
N CYS A 99 -2.05 43.94 49.04
CA CYS A 99 -3.36 44.55 49.27
C CYS A 99 -4.48 43.51 49.14
N TRP A 100 -5.37 43.49 50.13
CA TRP A 100 -6.54 42.62 50.23
C TRP A 100 -7.78 43.28 49.63
N GLY A 101 -8.70 42.46 49.14
CA GLY A 101 -10.00 42.88 48.59
C GLY A 101 -10.46 41.86 47.55
N GLY A 102 -11.27 40.84 47.86
CA GLY A 102 -12.11 40.67 49.04
C GLY A 102 -13.58 40.81 48.67
N ASP A 103 -14.14 39.84 47.94
CA ASP A 103 -15.58 39.63 47.90
C ASP A 103 -15.92 38.14 47.96
N LYS A 104 -16.98 37.80 48.71
CA LYS A 104 -17.41 36.43 48.99
C LYS A 104 -18.71 36.16 48.23
N ARG A 105 -18.76 35.05 47.49
CA ARG A 105 -20.06 34.38 47.24
C ARG A 105 -19.90 32.86 47.27
N LYS A 106 -20.43 32.26 48.34
CA LYS A 106 -20.66 30.82 48.43
C LYS A 106 -21.87 30.47 47.56
N ILE A 107 -21.75 29.43 46.75
CA ILE A 107 -22.84 28.47 46.54
C ILE A 107 -22.25 27.09 46.76
N SER A 108 -22.95 26.28 47.53
CA SER A 108 -22.56 24.92 47.91
C SER A 108 -23.51 23.93 47.27
N GLU A 109 -22.99 22.83 46.75
CA GLU A 109 -23.75 21.58 46.71
C GLU A 109 -22.83 20.37 46.88
N LYS A 110 -23.28 19.40 47.67
CA LYS A 110 -22.56 18.15 47.97
C LYS A 110 -23.17 17.03 47.13
N VAL A 111 -22.33 16.18 46.55
CA VAL A 111 -22.70 14.79 46.28
C VAL A 111 -21.65 13.89 46.94
N VAL A 112 -22.13 12.92 47.71
CA VAL A 112 -21.33 11.93 48.43
C VAL A 112 -21.46 10.59 47.72
N LEU A 113 -20.34 9.94 47.42
CA LEU A 113 -20.33 8.50 47.12
C LEU A 113 -19.31 7.81 48.03
N ARG A 114 -19.84 6.89 48.86
CA ARG A 114 -19.04 5.91 49.61
C ARG A 114 -18.62 4.79 48.66
N VAL A 115 -17.41 4.28 48.84
CA VAL A 115 -17.06 2.91 48.45
C VAL A 115 -16.49 2.22 49.69
N ASN A 116 -17.09 1.09 50.06
CA ASN A 116 -16.62 0.29 51.20
C ASN A 116 -15.40 -0.53 50.79
N SER A 117 -14.35 -0.51 51.61
CA SER A 117 -13.37 -1.60 51.68
C SER A 117 -13.77 -2.54 52.82
N GLN A 118 -13.88 -3.83 52.53
CA GLN A 118 -13.88 -4.87 53.57
C GLN A 118 -12.62 -5.72 53.40
N VAL A 119 -11.78 -5.66 54.44
CA VAL A 119 -10.63 -6.53 54.63
C VAL A 119 -11.08 -7.77 55.38
N SER A 120 -10.68 -8.94 54.92
CA SER A 120 -10.76 -10.19 55.68
C SER A 120 -9.36 -10.77 55.87
N GLN A 121 -8.85 -10.69 57.10
CA GLN A 121 -7.69 -11.46 57.59
C GLN A 121 -8.16 -12.53 58.58
N ASN A 122 -7.25 -13.46 58.92
CA ASN A 122 -7.34 -14.63 59.83
C ASN A 122 -7.57 -15.97 59.09
N ASN A 123 -6.86 -17.07 59.41
CA ASN A 123 -5.99 -17.37 60.56
C ASN A 123 -4.76 -18.24 60.20
N ASN A 124 -3.75 -18.22 61.10
CA ASN A 124 -2.60 -19.14 61.13
C ASN A 124 -2.97 -20.57 61.56
N ILE A 125 -2.07 -21.54 61.30
CA ILE A 125 -1.67 -22.64 62.22
C ILE A 125 -0.29 -23.20 61.79
N HIS A 126 0.53 -23.64 62.75
CA HIS A 126 1.87 -24.23 62.58
C HIS A 126 1.84 -25.73 62.21
N SER A 127 2.89 -26.25 61.53
CA SER A 127 3.87 -27.19 62.13
C SER A 127 4.89 -27.79 61.13
N THR A 128 6.18 -27.69 61.48
CA THR A 128 7.30 -28.67 61.30
C THR A 128 7.26 -29.81 60.27
N GLY A 129 8.40 -30.03 59.58
CA GLY A 129 8.97 -31.39 59.45
C GLY A 129 9.46 -31.85 58.07
N GLU A 130 10.77 -32.14 58.02
CA GLU A 130 11.45 -33.24 57.27
C GLU A 130 11.65 -33.16 55.73
N GLU A 131 12.80 -33.71 55.34
CA GLU A 131 13.31 -33.89 53.97
C GLU A 131 12.93 -35.29 53.46
N GLU A 132 12.59 -35.45 52.17
CA GLU A 132 13.21 -36.43 51.26
C GLU A 132 12.58 -36.42 49.85
N GLU A 133 13.23 -37.17 48.95
CA GLU A 133 13.23 -37.15 47.48
C GLU A 133 11.87 -37.31 46.75
N GLY A 134 11.81 -36.79 45.52
CA GLY A 134 10.69 -37.04 44.58
C GLY A 134 10.87 -36.35 43.22
N GLU A 135 11.27 -37.10 42.19
CA GLU A 135 11.50 -36.62 40.82
C GLU A 135 10.22 -36.23 40.04
N GLU A 136 10.44 -35.66 38.84
CA GLU A 136 9.49 -35.51 37.73
C GLU A 136 8.25 -34.60 37.90
N LYS A 137 8.36 -33.33 37.45
CA LYS A 137 7.64 -32.75 36.27
C LYS A 137 7.46 -31.22 36.36
N LYS A 138 8.30 -30.46 35.64
CA LYS A 138 7.90 -29.31 34.76
C LYS A 138 9.12 -28.58 34.19
N VAL A 139 9.61 -29.01 33.03
CA VAL A 139 10.38 -28.15 32.12
C VAL A 139 9.87 -28.36 30.69
N ILE A 140 8.78 -27.68 30.35
CA ILE A 140 8.39 -27.39 28.96
C ILE A 140 7.98 -25.91 28.90
N GLY A 141 8.95 -25.02 29.12
CA GLY A 141 8.88 -23.64 28.67
C GLY A 141 9.25 -23.62 27.20
N ARG A 142 8.27 -23.36 26.31
CA ARG A 142 8.50 -23.32 24.86
C ARG A 142 9.41 -22.15 24.49
N ASN A 143 10.45 -22.41 23.68
CA ASN A 143 11.07 -21.37 22.87
C ASN A 143 10.00 -20.76 21.95
N MET A 144 9.77 -19.46 22.06
CA MET A 144 8.96 -18.69 21.11
C MET A 144 9.90 -17.88 20.23
N GLU A 145 10.31 -18.43 19.09
CA GLU A 145 11.06 -17.72 18.07
C GLU A 145 10.38 -17.86 16.71
N SER A 146 10.28 -16.75 15.96
CA SER A 146 9.76 -16.73 14.57
C SER A 146 10.72 -17.48 13.65
N THR A 147 10.22 -18.41 12.84
CA THR A 147 11.05 -19.29 12.00
C THR A 147 11.79 -18.54 10.90
N LEU A 148 11.26 -17.40 10.45
CA LEU A 148 11.98 -16.44 9.60
C LEU A 148 13.31 -15.95 10.21
N LYS A 149 13.61 -16.25 11.49
CA LYS A 149 14.92 -16.02 12.12
C LYS A 149 16.03 -16.94 11.57
N SER A 150 15.74 -18.13 11.04
CA SER A 150 16.78 -18.98 10.42
C SER A 150 17.35 -18.44 9.10
N LEU A 151 16.78 -17.33 8.60
CA LEU A 151 17.30 -16.53 7.49
C LEU A 151 18.08 -15.27 7.97
N ARG A 152 18.29 -15.13 9.30
CA ARG A 152 18.85 -13.92 9.96
C ARG A 152 20.21 -14.15 10.63
N ASP A 153 20.70 -15.38 10.73
CA ASP A 153 21.99 -15.71 11.37
C ASP A 153 23.19 -15.45 10.42
N GLY A 154 23.32 -14.21 9.98
CA GLY A 154 24.55 -13.64 9.45
C GLY A 154 25.02 -12.50 10.35
N GLU A 155 26.33 -12.28 10.46
CA GLU A 155 26.87 -11.12 11.18
C GLU A 155 26.26 -9.82 10.59
N SER A 156 25.49 -9.11 11.40
CA SER A 156 24.98 -7.80 11.01
C SER A 156 26.15 -6.81 10.98
N VAL A 157 26.50 -6.29 9.79
CA VAL A 157 27.64 -5.37 9.57
C VAL A 157 27.41 -3.97 10.17
N LEU A 158 26.41 -3.81 11.06
CA LEU A 158 26.02 -2.55 11.67
C LEU A 158 25.78 -2.73 13.16
N ASP A 159 26.88 -2.89 13.91
CA ASP A 159 26.90 -2.76 15.38
C ASP A 159 26.77 -1.27 15.76
N LEU A 160 25.61 -0.70 15.44
CA LEU A 160 25.25 0.66 15.78
C LEU A 160 25.04 0.74 17.29
N SER A 161 26.07 1.25 17.98
CA SER A 161 26.06 1.34 19.44
C SER A 161 24.76 2.02 19.92
N PRO A 162 24.09 1.51 20.97
CA PRO A 162 22.85 2.10 21.47
C PRO A 162 23.01 3.50 22.08
N ARG A 163 24.21 4.10 22.02
CA ARG A 163 24.63 5.34 22.66
C ARG A 163 24.50 6.61 21.81
N SER A 164 23.98 6.55 20.59
CA SER A 164 23.66 7.74 19.77
C SER A 164 22.16 8.03 19.65
N THR A 165 21.31 7.28 20.35
CA THR A 165 19.89 7.64 20.47
C THR A 165 19.74 8.88 21.34
N VAL A 166 19.02 9.90 20.83
CA VAL A 166 18.46 10.93 21.71
C VAL A 166 17.54 10.21 22.68
N SER A 167 17.83 10.33 23.98
CA SER A 167 17.25 9.51 25.02
C SER A 167 15.72 9.65 25.07
N GLY A 168 15.02 8.63 24.59
CA GLY A 168 13.62 8.41 24.96
C GLY A 168 13.57 8.11 26.44
N GLY A 169 13.13 9.10 27.24
CA GLY A 169 13.07 8.99 28.69
C GLY A 169 12.22 7.80 29.11
N VAL A 170 12.82 6.87 29.85
CA VAL A 170 12.09 5.95 30.72
C VAL A 170 11.58 6.81 31.87
N GLU A 171 10.30 6.69 32.24
CA GLU A 171 9.83 7.26 33.52
C GLU A 171 10.70 6.65 34.63
N ASP A 172 11.50 7.47 35.31
CA ASP A 172 12.19 7.02 36.50
C ASP A 172 11.16 6.73 37.60
N VAL A 173 11.55 5.96 38.62
CA VAL A 173 10.62 5.48 39.66
C VAL A 173 10.05 6.64 40.51
N TYR A 174 10.53 7.87 40.32
CA TYR A 174 10.15 9.07 41.06
C TYR A 174 9.40 10.13 40.22
N GLY A 175 9.34 9.98 38.89
CA GLY A 175 8.65 10.88 37.97
C GLY A 175 9.33 12.25 37.80
N GLU A 176 10.64 12.34 38.01
CA GLU A 176 11.37 13.62 38.01
C GLU A 176 11.93 14.02 36.64
N ASP A 177 12.21 13.06 35.75
CA ASP A 177 12.81 13.32 34.43
C ASP A 177 11.77 13.36 33.30
N ARG A 178 11.58 14.53 32.67
CA ARG A 178 10.41 14.88 31.83
C ARG A 178 10.72 15.11 30.35
N ALA A 179 11.74 14.45 29.80
CA ALA A 179 12.17 14.61 28.40
C ALA A 179 11.08 14.37 27.32
N THR A 180 9.96 13.75 27.66
CA THR A 180 8.77 13.58 26.80
C THR A 180 7.77 14.73 26.89
N GLU A 181 7.67 15.44 28.02
CA GLU A 181 6.75 16.58 28.19
C GLU A 181 7.32 17.90 27.62
N ASP A 182 8.64 18.09 27.66
CA ASP A 182 9.34 19.30 27.15
C ASP A 182 9.33 19.44 25.61
N GLN A 183 8.59 18.59 24.90
CA GLN A 183 8.62 18.54 23.44
C GLN A 183 7.67 19.55 22.80
N LEU A 184 8.14 20.21 21.73
CA LEU A 184 7.29 21.10 20.92
C LEU A 184 6.05 20.35 20.41
N VAL A 185 4.86 20.83 20.77
CA VAL A 185 3.57 20.30 20.33
C VAL A 185 2.91 21.29 19.38
N THR A 186 2.41 20.81 18.24
CA THR A 186 1.60 21.61 17.31
C THR A 186 0.35 22.16 18.03
N PRO A 187 0.16 23.49 18.12
CA PRO A 187 -0.96 24.09 18.84
C PRO A 187 -2.23 24.07 17.98
N TRP A 188 -2.81 22.88 17.80
CA TRP A 188 -4.03 22.69 17.01
C TRP A 188 -5.20 23.48 17.61
N THR A 189 -5.93 24.19 16.76
CA THR A 189 -7.17 24.87 17.12
C THR A 189 -8.35 24.23 16.39
N PHE A 190 -9.47 24.07 17.10
CA PHE A 190 -10.68 23.46 16.56
C PHE A 190 -11.77 24.52 16.43
N SER A 191 -12.40 24.58 15.27
CA SER A 191 -13.53 25.46 14.98
C SER A 191 -14.58 24.70 14.16
N VAL A 192 -15.83 25.12 14.23
CA VAL A 192 -16.91 24.49 13.46
C VAL A 192 -16.74 24.81 11.98
N ALA A 193 -16.49 23.78 11.16
CA ALA A 193 -16.38 23.94 9.72
C ALA A 193 -17.72 24.41 9.12
N SER A 194 -17.68 25.52 8.39
CA SER A 194 -18.83 26.10 7.68
C SER A 194 -18.38 26.80 6.40
N GLY A 195 -19.34 27.19 5.54
CA GLY A 195 -19.07 27.89 4.29
C GLY A 195 -18.06 27.16 3.40
N TYR A 196 -17.12 27.91 2.82
CA TYR A 196 -16.07 27.33 1.98
C TYR A 196 -15.08 26.42 2.73
N SER A 197 -14.91 26.56 4.05
CA SER A 197 -14.03 25.65 4.81
C SER A 197 -14.59 24.23 4.79
N LEU A 198 -15.91 24.08 5.04
CA LEU A 198 -16.62 22.81 4.96
C LEU A 198 -16.68 22.23 3.53
N LEU A 199 -16.77 23.08 2.50
CA LEU A 199 -16.77 22.64 1.10
C LEU A 199 -15.39 22.22 0.57
N ARG A 200 -14.30 22.68 1.20
CA ARG A 200 -12.92 22.38 0.79
C ARG A 200 -12.33 21.17 1.51
N ASP A 201 -12.84 20.83 2.68
CA ASP A 201 -12.43 19.66 3.44
C ASP A 201 -13.04 18.36 2.83
N PRO A 202 -12.21 17.43 2.29
CA PRO A 202 -12.71 16.22 1.65
C PRO A 202 -13.37 15.23 2.61
N GLN A 203 -13.05 15.27 3.90
CA GLN A 203 -13.59 14.36 4.94
C GLN A 203 -15.07 14.67 5.23
N TYR A 204 -15.45 15.95 5.13
CA TYR A 204 -16.80 16.44 5.43
C TYR A 204 -17.61 16.89 4.21
N ASN A 205 -16.98 17.21 3.07
CA ASN A 205 -17.69 17.70 1.90
C ASN A 205 -18.65 16.65 1.31
N LYS A 206 -19.93 17.00 1.21
CA LYS A 206 -21.00 16.17 0.59
C LYS A 206 -21.34 16.60 -0.84
N GLY A 207 -20.72 17.65 -1.36
CA GLY A 207 -21.07 18.25 -2.65
C GLY A 207 -22.55 18.61 -2.71
N LEU A 208 -23.27 18.14 -3.73
CA LEU A 208 -24.71 18.41 -3.86
C LEU A 208 -25.59 17.60 -2.86
N ALA A 209 -25.02 16.72 -2.03
CA ALA A 209 -25.75 15.90 -1.06
C ALA A 209 -25.91 16.58 0.32
N PHE A 210 -25.36 17.78 0.52
CA PHE A 210 -25.81 18.63 1.63
C PHE A 210 -27.30 18.90 1.46
N THR A 211 -28.10 18.54 2.46
CA THR A 211 -29.53 18.81 2.54
C THR A 211 -29.78 20.31 2.73
N GLU A 212 -30.99 20.79 2.42
CA GLU A 212 -31.36 22.20 2.64
C GLU A 212 -31.12 22.64 4.10
N LYS A 213 -31.42 21.79 5.09
CA LYS A 213 -31.14 22.07 6.51
C LYS A 213 -29.65 22.23 6.80
N GLU A 214 -28.80 21.35 6.27
CA GLU A 214 -27.34 21.47 6.42
C GLU A 214 -26.79 22.69 5.68
N ARG A 215 -27.40 23.07 4.54
CA ARG A 215 -27.00 24.27 3.79
C ARG A 215 -27.32 25.56 4.55
N ASP A 216 -28.45 25.60 5.24
CA ASP A 216 -28.83 26.72 6.10
C ASP A 216 -27.97 26.77 7.37
N ALA A 217 -27.79 25.63 8.06
CA ALA A 217 -27.02 25.55 9.31
C ALA A 217 -25.52 25.85 9.14
N HIS A 218 -24.90 25.40 8.04
CA HIS A 218 -23.46 25.57 7.79
C HIS A 218 -23.13 26.67 6.77
N TYR A 219 -24.03 27.63 6.55
CA TYR A 219 -23.80 28.79 5.67
C TYR A 219 -23.37 28.42 4.23
N LEU A 220 -23.98 27.36 3.66
CA LEU A 220 -23.76 26.91 2.28
C LEU A 220 -24.83 27.39 1.30
N ARG A 221 -25.94 27.96 1.79
CA ARG A 221 -27.04 28.48 0.96
C ARG A 221 -26.50 29.53 -0.02
N GLY A 222 -26.75 29.34 -1.32
CA GLY A 222 -26.22 30.19 -2.39
C GLY A 222 -24.79 29.86 -2.85
N LEU A 223 -24.00 29.08 -2.09
CA LEU A 223 -22.69 28.57 -2.55
C LEU A 223 -22.83 27.32 -3.44
N LEU A 224 -23.98 26.63 -3.33
CA LEU A 224 -24.32 25.44 -4.12
C LEU A 224 -25.60 25.70 -4.95
N PRO A 225 -25.73 25.06 -6.14
CA PRO A 225 -26.99 25.02 -6.89
C PRO A 225 -28.18 24.52 -6.03
N PRO A 226 -29.41 24.95 -6.33
CA PRO A 226 -30.59 24.65 -5.50
C PRO A 226 -30.96 23.15 -5.46
N THR A 227 -30.47 22.34 -6.40
CA THR A 227 -30.74 20.89 -6.41
C THR A 227 -29.95 20.18 -5.30
N VAL A 228 -30.64 19.39 -4.48
CA VAL A 228 -30.03 18.36 -3.62
C VAL A 228 -29.92 17.06 -4.42
N SER A 229 -28.73 16.46 -4.48
CA SER A 229 -28.47 15.21 -5.20
C SER A 229 -27.91 14.17 -4.25
N ASN A 230 -28.62 13.06 -4.08
CA ASN A 230 -28.22 11.97 -3.17
C ASN A 230 -26.90 11.29 -3.61
N GLN A 231 -26.27 10.57 -2.69
CA GLN A 231 -24.94 9.97 -2.91
C GLN A 231 -24.91 9.03 -4.13
N SER A 232 -25.94 8.18 -4.30
CA SER A 232 -26.05 7.24 -5.43
C SER A 232 -26.20 7.93 -6.78
N LEU A 233 -26.88 9.09 -6.86
CA LEU A 233 -26.98 9.85 -8.10
C LEU A 233 -25.65 10.56 -8.45
N GLN A 234 -24.91 11.03 -7.44
CA GLN A 234 -23.55 11.55 -7.65
C GLN A 234 -22.59 10.45 -8.12
N GLU A 235 -22.67 9.27 -7.52
CA GLU A 235 -21.91 8.07 -7.90
C GLU A 235 -22.19 7.67 -9.36
N LYS A 236 -23.46 7.54 -9.74
CA LYS A 236 -23.88 7.25 -11.12
C LYS A 236 -23.36 8.28 -12.12
N LYS A 237 -23.39 9.56 -11.77
CA LYS A 237 -22.82 10.66 -12.58
C LYS A 237 -21.30 10.51 -12.75
N LEU A 238 -20.58 10.13 -11.68
CA LEU A 238 -19.14 9.94 -11.72
C LEU A 238 -18.75 8.71 -12.57
N MET A 239 -19.41 7.56 -12.42
CA MET A 239 -19.15 6.40 -13.29
C MET A 239 -19.40 6.71 -14.77
N HIS A 240 -20.45 7.46 -15.09
CA HIS A 240 -20.70 7.90 -16.46
C HIS A 240 -19.53 8.72 -17.03
N ASN A 241 -19.02 9.68 -16.26
CA ASN A 241 -17.87 10.50 -16.66
C ASN A 241 -16.57 9.68 -16.73
N ILE A 242 -16.31 8.78 -15.77
CA ILE A 242 -15.10 7.96 -15.71
C ILE A 242 -15.00 7.05 -16.94
N ARG A 243 -16.11 6.46 -17.37
CA ARG A 243 -16.18 5.61 -18.55
C ARG A 243 -15.98 6.36 -19.88
N GLN A 244 -16.07 7.70 -19.90
CA GLN A 244 -15.78 8.52 -21.08
C GLN A 244 -14.29 8.82 -21.28
N TYR A 245 -13.46 8.71 -20.24
CA TYR A 245 -12.02 8.88 -20.38
C TYR A 245 -11.40 7.72 -21.18
N GLN A 246 -10.58 8.08 -22.17
CA GLN A 246 -10.00 7.14 -23.12
C GLN A 246 -8.75 6.44 -22.58
N VAL A 247 -8.00 7.10 -21.69
CA VAL A 247 -6.72 6.59 -21.16
C VAL A 247 -6.87 6.23 -19.67
N PRO A 248 -6.38 5.07 -19.20
CA PRO A 248 -6.45 4.69 -17.78
C PRO A 248 -5.91 5.75 -16.82
N LEU A 249 -4.79 6.39 -17.16
CA LEU A 249 -4.21 7.49 -16.38
C LEU A 249 -5.16 8.68 -16.18
N GLN A 250 -6.03 8.99 -17.15
CA GLN A 250 -7.03 10.06 -16.98
C GLN A 250 -8.09 9.66 -15.95
N LYS A 251 -8.47 8.37 -15.92
CA LYS A 251 -9.37 7.81 -14.90
C LYS A 251 -8.72 7.85 -13.52
N TYR A 252 -7.43 7.49 -13.40
CA TYR A 252 -6.64 7.61 -12.17
C TYR A 252 -6.65 9.06 -11.64
N VAL A 253 -6.28 10.04 -12.47
CA VAL A 253 -6.26 11.47 -12.07
C VAL A 253 -7.65 11.94 -11.63
N ALA A 254 -8.72 11.54 -12.33
CA ALA A 254 -10.09 11.87 -11.94
C ALA A 254 -10.53 11.23 -10.61
N MET A 255 -10.01 10.04 -10.29
CA MET A 255 -10.23 9.35 -9.01
C MET A 255 -9.46 10.02 -7.86
N MET A 256 -8.20 10.42 -8.06
CA MET A 256 -7.44 11.18 -7.05
C MET A 256 -8.04 12.57 -6.81
N ASP A 257 -8.43 13.29 -7.87
CA ASP A 257 -9.17 14.57 -7.77
C ASP A 257 -10.55 14.41 -7.07
N LEU A 258 -11.11 13.20 -7.02
CA LEU A 258 -12.33 12.90 -6.26
C LEU A 258 -12.03 12.60 -4.79
N GLN A 259 -11.01 11.79 -4.50
CA GLN A 259 -10.56 11.49 -3.13
C GLN A 259 -10.29 12.79 -2.37
N GLU A 260 -9.49 13.67 -2.97
CA GLU A 260 -9.10 14.98 -2.39
C GLU A 260 -10.20 16.04 -2.45
N ARG A 261 -11.43 15.68 -2.84
CA ARG A 261 -12.59 16.58 -2.88
C ARG A 261 -13.77 16.09 -2.05
N ASN A 262 -14.00 14.78 -1.98
CA ASN A 262 -15.17 14.16 -1.36
C ASN A 262 -14.82 12.68 -1.06
N GLU A 263 -14.10 12.47 0.04
CA GLU A 263 -13.52 11.19 0.47
C GLU A 263 -14.57 10.07 0.51
N ARG A 264 -15.73 10.38 1.08
CA ARG A 264 -16.87 9.45 1.21
C ARG A 264 -17.44 9.02 -0.14
N LEU A 265 -17.49 9.92 -1.13
CA LEU A 265 -17.94 9.56 -2.47
C LEU A 265 -16.90 8.73 -3.22
N PHE A 266 -15.61 9.04 -3.06
CA PHE A 266 -14.52 8.22 -3.59
C PHE A 266 -14.58 6.78 -3.08
N TYR A 267 -14.66 6.57 -1.76
CA TYR A 267 -14.71 5.23 -1.20
C TYR A 267 -16.01 4.47 -1.50
N LYS A 268 -17.16 5.15 -1.55
CA LYS A 268 -18.40 4.48 -1.97
C LYS A 268 -18.33 4.04 -3.43
N LEU A 269 -17.90 4.93 -4.32
CA LEU A 269 -17.73 4.64 -5.75
C LEU A 269 -16.77 3.46 -5.97
N LEU A 270 -15.64 3.42 -5.26
CA LEU A 270 -14.64 2.37 -5.34
C LEU A 270 -15.12 1.03 -4.78
N ILE A 271 -15.93 1.01 -3.71
CA ILE A 271 -16.49 -0.23 -3.15
C ILE A 271 -17.54 -0.82 -4.10
N ASP A 272 -18.51 -0.01 -4.51
CA ASP A 272 -19.66 -0.46 -5.31
C ASP A 272 -19.27 -0.85 -6.75
N ASN A 273 -18.08 -0.44 -7.23
CA ASN A 273 -17.57 -0.71 -8.58
C ASN A 273 -16.14 -1.30 -8.55
N VAL A 274 -15.80 -2.06 -7.50
CA VAL A 274 -14.42 -2.49 -7.20
C VAL A 274 -13.72 -3.22 -8.34
N GLU A 275 -14.41 -4.11 -9.06
CA GLU A 275 -13.82 -4.90 -10.16
C GLU A 275 -13.45 -4.03 -11.38
N GLU A 276 -14.17 -2.93 -11.65
CA GLU A 276 -13.85 -1.98 -12.74
C GLU A 276 -12.80 -0.94 -12.31
N LEU A 277 -12.81 -0.53 -11.04
CA LEU A 277 -11.98 0.58 -10.55
C LEU A 277 -10.68 0.16 -9.87
N LEU A 278 -10.54 -1.08 -9.39
CA LEU A 278 -9.28 -1.59 -8.83
C LEU A 278 -8.10 -1.46 -9.81
N PRO A 279 -8.22 -1.81 -11.11
CA PRO A 279 -7.14 -1.60 -12.08
C PRO A 279 -6.86 -0.13 -12.42
N VAL A 280 -7.77 0.78 -12.04
CA VAL A 280 -7.64 2.23 -12.23
C VAL A 280 -6.91 2.88 -11.05
N VAL A 281 -7.29 2.57 -9.81
CA VAL A 281 -6.72 3.20 -8.60
C VAL A 281 -5.46 2.50 -8.09
N TYR A 282 -5.22 1.26 -8.52
CA TYR A 282 -4.06 0.46 -8.14
C TYR A 282 -3.43 -0.20 -9.39
N THR A 283 -2.90 -1.41 -9.28
CA THR A 283 -2.17 -2.08 -10.36
C THR A 283 -3.08 -2.44 -11.55
N PRO A 284 -2.67 -2.16 -12.80
CA PRO A 284 -1.37 -1.63 -13.23
C PRO A 284 -1.28 -0.09 -13.29
N THR A 285 -2.40 0.65 -13.32
CA THR A 285 -2.40 2.09 -13.66
C THR A 285 -1.62 2.95 -12.66
N VAL A 286 -1.58 2.59 -11.38
CA VAL A 286 -0.78 3.30 -10.36
C VAL A 286 0.71 3.32 -10.69
N GLY A 287 1.24 2.28 -11.36
CA GLY A 287 2.63 2.25 -11.81
C GLY A 287 2.92 3.28 -12.91
N GLU A 288 2.00 3.45 -13.86
CA GLU A 288 2.08 4.53 -14.86
C GLU A 288 1.98 5.91 -14.19
N ALA A 289 1.11 6.04 -13.18
CA ALA A 289 0.98 7.26 -12.39
C ALA A 289 2.28 7.59 -11.64
N CYS A 290 2.95 6.61 -11.03
CA CYS A 290 4.27 6.78 -10.41
C CYS A 290 5.37 7.15 -11.42
N GLN A 291 5.36 6.61 -12.65
CA GLN A 291 6.31 7.03 -13.69
C GLN A 291 6.12 8.50 -14.10
N LYS A 292 4.88 8.98 -14.08
CA LYS A 292 4.50 10.34 -14.51
C LYS A 292 4.20 11.28 -13.34
N TYR A 293 4.51 10.90 -12.10
CA TYR A 293 3.92 11.51 -10.90
C TYR A 293 4.18 13.02 -10.83
N GLY A 294 5.41 13.46 -11.12
CA GLY A 294 5.77 14.88 -11.13
C GLY A 294 5.03 15.71 -12.18
N SER A 295 4.70 15.14 -13.35
CA SER A 295 3.95 15.87 -14.39
C SER A 295 2.42 15.85 -14.20
N ILE A 296 1.90 14.95 -13.35
CA ILE A 296 0.47 14.89 -12.99
C ILE A 296 0.18 15.42 -11.58
N PHE A 297 1.20 15.88 -10.84
CA PHE A 297 1.08 16.36 -9.47
C PHE A 297 0.11 17.56 -9.37
N ARG A 298 -0.81 17.52 -8.40
CA ARG A 298 -1.89 18.53 -8.25
C ARG A 298 -2.13 18.90 -6.80
N ARG A 299 -2.82 18.02 -6.07
CA ARG A 299 -3.02 18.12 -4.62
C ARG A 299 -2.02 17.19 -3.95
N PRO A 300 -1.31 17.63 -2.91
CA PRO A 300 -0.39 16.77 -2.18
C PRO A 300 -1.17 15.69 -1.44
N GLN A 301 -0.69 14.45 -1.51
CA GLN A 301 -1.20 13.32 -0.75
C GLN A 301 -0.04 12.64 -0.04
N GLY A 302 -0.24 12.24 1.21
CA GLY A 302 0.80 11.65 2.04
C GLY A 302 1.83 12.65 2.57
N LEU A 303 2.88 12.11 3.19
CA LEU A 303 3.94 12.84 3.86
C LEU A 303 5.31 12.45 3.29
N TYR A 304 6.10 13.46 2.93
CA TYR A 304 7.43 13.28 2.36
C TYR A 304 8.49 13.56 3.43
N ILE A 305 9.45 12.65 3.58
CA ILE A 305 10.58 12.78 4.51
C ILE A 305 11.84 12.52 3.71
N SER A 306 12.73 13.49 3.59
CA SER A 306 13.98 13.34 2.83
C SER A 306 15.22 13.38 3.72
N LEU A 307 16.40 13.15 3.14
CA LEU A 307 17.68 13.34 3.83
C LEU A 307 17.86 14.75 4.44
N LYS A 308 17.14 15.77 3.93
CA LYS A 308 17.18 17.14 4.47
C LYS A 308 16.47 17.28 5.83
N GLU A 309 15.57 16.36 6.15
CA GLU A 309 14.78 16.35 7.39
C GLU A 309 15.42 15.46 8.48
N LYS A 310 16.64 14.94 8.25
CA LYS A 310 17.43 14.19 9.23
C LYS A 310 17.67 15.03 10.50
N GLY A 311 17.42 14.43 11.66
CA GLY A 311 17.39 15.06 12.98
C GLY A 311 16.08 15.79 13.31
N LYS A 312 15.08 15.78 12.42
CA LYS A 312 13.80 16.51 12.55
C LYS A 312 12.57 15.70 12.14
N ILE A 313 12.68 14.38 11.93
CA ILE A 313 11.56 13.59 11.39
C ILE A 313 10.32 13.68 12.30
N LEU A 314 10.49 13.75 13.62
CA LEU A 314 9.39 13.95 14.57
C LEU A 314 8.64 15.27 14.37
N GLU A 315 9.33 16.35 13.99
CA GLU A 315 8.70 17.64 13.65
C GLU A 315 7.86 17.51 12.37
N VAL A 316 8.37 16.78 11.37
CA VAL A 316 7.65 16.50 10.11
C VAL A 316 6.38 15.68 10.37
N LEU A 317 6.46 14.63 11.20
CA LEU A 317 5.29 13.85 11.62
C LEU A 317 4.23 14.71 12.35
N LYS A 318 4.67 15.67 13.17
CA LYS A 318 3.78 16.58 13.92
C LYS A 318 3.03 17.59 13.04
N ASN A 319 3.42 17.77 11.77
CA ASN A 319 2.67 18.56 10.78
C ASN A 319 1.46 17.81 10.20
N TRP A 320 1.40 16.48 10.32
CA TRP A 320 0.23 15.72 9.86
C TRP A 320 -0.99 16.02 10.75
N PRO A 321 -2.16 16.37 10.18
CA PRO A 321 -3.30 16.87 10.96
C PRO A 321 -4.01 15.79 11.77
N GLU A 322 -3.98 14.54 11.32
CA GLU A 322 -4.64 13.42 11.99
C GLU A 322 -3.73 12.81 13.07
N ARG A 323 -4.16 12.85 14.33
CA ARG A 323 -3.34 12.40 15.48
C ARG A 323 -3.43 10.90 15.76
N SER A 324 -4.50 10.24 15.31
CA SER A 324 -4.81 8.83 15.64
C SER A 324 -4.46 7.88 14.49
N ILE A 325 -3.20 7.93 14.04
CA ILE A 325 -2.72 7.04 12.98
C ILE A 325 -2.61 5.60 13.49
N GLN A 326 -3.06 4.66 12.67
CA GLN A 326 -3.09 3.23 12.97
C GLN A 326 -2.40 2.39 11.89
N VAL A 327 -2.36 2.88 10.65
CA VAL A 327 -1.66 2.22 9.52
C VAL A 327 -0.84 3.25 8.76
N ILE A 328 0.47 3.02 8.70
CA ILE A 328 1.41 3.71 7.83
C ILE A 328 1.77 2.73 6.71
N VAL A 329 1.74 3.19 5.46
CA VAL A 329 2.43 2.51 4.35
C VAL A 329 3.57 3.41 3.92
N VAL A 330 4.78 2.86 3.89
CA VAL A 330 6.02 3.59 3.60
C VAL A 330 6.78 2.91 2.47
N THR A 331 7.36 3.71 1.59
CA THR A 331 8.27 3.28 0.51
C THR A 331 9.45 4.25 0.40
N ASP A 332 10.58 3.80 -0.15
CA ASP A 332 11.64 4.68 -0.66
C ASP A 332 11.66 4.75 -2.21
N GLY A 333 10.71 4.07 -2.86
CA GLY A 333 10.56 4.03 -4.31
C GLY A 333 11.70 3.38 -5.09
N GLU A 334 12.55 2.56 -4.46
CA GLU A 334 13.69 1.92 -5.13
C GLU A 334 13.25 0.81 -6.11
N ARG A 335 12.14 0.14 -5.83
CA ARG A 335 11.64 -0.95 -6.67
C ARG A 335 10.12 -0.91 -6.77
N ILE A 336 9.58 0.10 -7.45
CA ILE A 336 8.14 0.19 -7.73
C ILE A 336 7.73 -0.95 -8.66
N LEU A 337 7.08 -1.99 -8.15
CA LEU A 337 6.60 -3.15 -8.92
C LEU A 337 7.71 -3.73 -9.84
N GLY A 338 7.39 -3.99 -11.11
CA GLY A 338 8.35 -4.33 -12.18
C GLY A 338 8.93 -3.11 -12.92
N LEU A 339 8.81 -1.88 -12.38
CA LEU A 339 9.21 -0.64 -13.05
C LEU A 339 10.56 -0.07 -12.54
N GLY A 340 11.04 -0.56 -11.39
CA GLY A 340 12.33 -0.18 -10.81
C GLY A 340 12.28 1.13 -10.01
N ASP A 341 13.42 1.82 -9.95
CA ASP A 341 13.60 3.03 -9.15
C ASP A 341 12.80 4.21 -9.73
N LEU A 342 11.83 4.72 -8.98
CA LEU A 342 11.08 5.94 -9.29
C LEU A 342 11.26 7.04 -8.22
N GLY A 343 12.11 6.81 -7.23
CA GLY A 343 12.43 7.77 -6.16
C GLY A 343 11.18 8.31 -5.45
N CYS A 344 11.19 9.62 -5.22
CA CYS A 344 10.08 10.36 -4.60
C CYS A 344 8.74 10.24 -5.33
N GLN A 345 8.72 9.83 -6.61
CA GLN A 345 7.48 9.57 -7.35
C GLN A 345 6.78 8.25 -6.95
N GLY A 346 7.40 7.44 -6.09
CA GLY A 346 6.83 6.22 -5.52
C GLY A 346 5.58 6.44 -4.66
N MET A 347 5.30 7.67 -4.20
CA MET A 347 4.17 8.02 -3.30
C MET A 347 2.80 7.50 -3.76
N GLY A 348 2.58 7.37 -5.07
CA GLY A 348 1.34 6.78 -5.59
C GLY A 348 1.03 5.37 -5.05
N ILE A 349 2.05 4.58 -4.71
CA ILE A 349 1.86 3.23 -4.16
C ILE A 349 1.33 3.26 -2.72
N PRO A 350 1.97 3.93 -1.73
CA PRO A 350 1.37 4.16 -0.41
C PRO A 350 -0.05 4.73 -0.44
N VAL A 351 -0.31 5.72 -1.30
CA VAL A 351 -1.65 6.32 -1.46
C VAL A 351 -2.66 5.29 -1.95
N GLY A 352 -2.32 4.54 -3.01
CA GLY A 352 -3.17 3.48 -3.55
C GLY A 352 -3.43 2.35 -2.53
N LYS A 353 -2.40 1.87 -1.85
CA LYS A 353 -2.51 0.82 -0.81
C LYS A 353 -3.39 1.26 0.35
N LEU A 354 -3.28 2.49 0.82
CA LEU A 354 -4.12 3.00 1.91
C LEU A 354 -5.57 3.27 1.47
N ALA A 355 -5.79 3.60 0.19
CA ALA A 355 -7.13 3.61 -0.39
C ALA A 355 -7.75 2.20 -0.40
N LEU A 356 -6.97 1.15 -0.72
CA LEU A 356 -7.43 -0.24 -0.66
C LEU A 356 -7.63 -0.75 0.78
N TYR A 357 -6.79 -0.37 1.74
CA TYR A 357 -7.04 -0.62 3.17
C TYR A 357 -8.41 -0.12 3.63
N THR A 358 -8.84 1.04 3.11
CA THR A 358 -10.14 1.63 3.45
C THR A 358 -11.30 0.99 2.66
N ALA A 359 -11.14 0.84 1.35
CA ALA A 359 -12.19 0.31 0.47
C ALA A 359 -12.42 -1.20 0.66
N LEU A 360 -11.36 -1.99 0.82
CA LEU A 360 -11.43 -3.44 0.91
C LEU A 360 -11.45 -3.90 2.37
N GLY A 361 -10.57 -3.33 3.20
CA GLY A 361 -10.39 -3.72 4.61
C GLY A 361 -11.21 -2.90 5.61
N GLY A 362 -11.83 -1.79 5.20
CA GLY A 362 -12.58 -0.95 6.12
C GLY A 362 -11.74 -0.27 7.21
N VAL A 363 -10.43 -0.14 7.04
CA VAL A 363 -9.62 0.76 7.89
C VAL A 363 -10.15 2.19 7.70
N ARG A 364 -10.09 3.03 8.75
CA ARG A 364 -10.53 4.43 8.63
C ARG A 364 -9.48 5.24 7.86
N PRO A 365 -9.86 6.02 6.84
CA PRO A 365 -8.88 6.79 6.04
C PRO A 365 -8.16 7.85 6.86
N SER A 366 -8.82 8.45 7.86
CA SER A 366 -8.19 9.36 8.83
C SER A 366 -7.15 8.70 9.76
N ALA A 367 -7.10 7.36 9.80
CA ALA A 367 -6.11 6.60 10.54
C ALA A 367 -4.98 6.06 9.63
N CYS A 368 -4.99 6.44 8.36
CA CYS A 368 -4.02 6.04 7.34
C CYS A 368 -3.03 7.18 7.07
N LEU A 369 -1.74 6.87 6.98
CA LEU A 369 -0.68 7.83 6.67
C LEU A 369 0.25 7.28 5.57
N PRO A 370 0.13 7.78 4.32
CA PRO A 370 1.07 7.44 3.24
C PRO A 370 2.39 8.17 3.46
N VAL A 371 3.52 7.47 3.37
CA VAL A 371 4.86 8.05 3.55
C VAL A 371 5.77 7.69 2.37
N THR A 372 6.60 8.63 1.93
CA THR A 372 7.75 8.35 1.04
C THR A 372 9.03 8.89 1.65
N ILE A 373 10.04 8.03 1.73
CA ILE A 373 11.38 8.35 2.21
C ILE A 373 12.27 8.69 1.00
N ASP A 374 12.57 9.97 0.80
CA ASP A 374 13.35 10.45 -0.34
C ASP A 374 14.84 10.55 0.00
N VAL A 375 15.59 9.51 -0.37
CA VAL A 375 17.04 9.44 -0.24
C VAL A 375 17.77 9.78 -1.55
N GLY A 376 17.07 10.31 -2.56
CA GLY A 376 17.52 10.41 -3.94
C GLY A 376 16.99 9.27 -4.82
N THR A 377 17.45 9.23 -6.07
CA THR A 377 17.11 8.19 -7.06
C THR A 377 18.28 7.94 -7.98
N ASN A 378 18.53 6.68 -8.34
CA ASN A 378 19.52 6.27 -9.31
C ASN A 378 18.94 6.26 -10.74
N ASN A 379 17.70 6.73 -10.93
CA ASN A 379 17.05 6.81 -12.22
C ASN A 379 17.45 8.08 -12.97
N GLU A 380 18.46 7.96 -13.83
CA GLU A 380 18.95 9.03 -14.71
C GLU A 380 17.85 9.76 -15.49
N LYS A 381 16.77 9.09 -15.89
CA LYS A 381 15.65 9.76 -16.58
C LYS A 381 14.90 10.72 -15.67
N LEU A 382 14.82 10.45 -14.38
CA LEU A 382 14.19 11.31 -13.39
C LEU A 382 15.12 12.44 -12.94
N LEU A 383 16.42 12.15 -12.72
CA LEU A 383 17.43 13.16 -12.39
C LEU A 383 17.46 14.28 -13.44
N ASN A 384 17.38 13.91 -14.73
CA ASN A 384 17.37 14.83 -15.87
C ASN A 384 15.98 15.40 -16.25
N ASN A 385 14.88 14.99 -15.58
CA ASN A 385 13.52 15.46 -15.88
C ASN A 385 13.19 16.72 -15.07
N GLU A 386 12.89 17.84 -15.74
CA GLU A 386 12.54 19.12 -15.09
C GLU A 386 11.34 19.02 -14.12
N PHE A 387 10.41 18.10 -14.34
CA PHE A 387 9.23 17.89 -13.48
C PHE A 387 9.45 16.89 -12.33
N TYR A 388 10.65 16.30 -12.17
CA TYR A 388 10.92 15.45 -11.02
C TYR A 388 10.84 16.23 -9.70
N ILE A 389 10.07 15.69 -8.76
CA ILE A 389 9.69 16.34 -7.49
C ILE A 389 10.61 16.00 -6.30
N GLY A 390 11.50 15.03 -6.44
CA GLY A 390 12.38 14.57 -5.36
C GLY A 390 13.77 15.20 -5.34
N LEU A 391 14.61 14.70 -4.44
CA LEU A 391 16.03 15.07 -4.37
C LEU A 391 16.77 14.67 -5.67
N ARG A 392 17.32 15.66 -6.37
CA ARG A 392 18.11 15.50 -7.61
C ARG A 392 19.54 15.05 -7.30
N GLN A 393 19.65 13.87 -6.71
CA GLN A 393 20.89 13.19 -6.37
C GLN A 393 20.70 11.67 -6.47
N ASN A 394 21.79 10.94 -6.65
CA ASN A 394 21.81 9.48 -6.50
C ASN A 394 21.42 9.07 -5.07
N ARG A 395 20.96 7.83 -4.89
CA ARG A 395 20.54 7.31 -3.58
C ARG A 395 21.69 7.35 -2.58
N ALA A 396 21.41 7.87 -1.38
CA ALA A 396 22.26 7.59 -0.23
C ALA A 396 22.24 6.08 0.08
N THR A 397 23.37 5.54 0.52
CA THR A 397 23.56 4.10 0.78
C THR A 397 24.32 3.89 2.09
N GLY A 398 24.27 2.67 2.62
CA GLY A 398 24.97 2.33 3.86
C GLY A 398 24.49 3.17 5.05
N GLN A 399 25.43 3.58 5.89
CA GLN A 399 25.15 4.17 7.20
C GLN A 399 24.14 5.34 7.18
N GLU A 400 24.26 6.26 6.22
CA GLU A 400 23.38 7.43 6.15
C GLU A 400 21.90 7.07 5.91
N TYR A 401 21.65 6.08 5.06
CA TYR A 401 20.32 5.54 4.76
C TYR A 401 19.69 4.87 5.99
N TYR A 402 20.44 3.99 6.67
CA TYR A 402 19.94 3.30 7.84
C TYR A 402 19.74 4.22 9.06
N GLU A 403 20.52 5.29 9.19
CA GLU A 403 20.30 6.32 10.21
C GLU A 403 18.96 7.05 10.00
N LEU A 404 18.66 7.49 8.77
CA LEU A 404 17.40 8.14 8.44
C LEU A 404 16.20 7.23 8.71
N LEU A 405 16.27 5.95 8.29
CA LEU A 405 15.21 4.98 8.57
C LEU A 405 15.09 4.62 10.05
N HIS A 406 16.20 4.61 10.80
CA HIS A 406 16.16 4.38 12.24
C HIS A 406 15.52 5.54 13.00
N GLU A 407 15.86 6.78 12.64
CA GLU A 407 15.19 7.98 13.14
C GLU A 407 13.70 7.96 12.79
N PHE A 408 13.32 7.61 11.56
CA PHE A 408 11.92 7.49 11.13
C PHE A 408 11.14 6.49 11.98
N MET A 409 11.62 5.26 12.12
CA MET A 409 10.93 4.22 12.91
C MET A 409 10.79 4.64 14.39
N THR A 410 11.84 5.24 14.95
CA THR A 410 11.84 5.75 16.33
C THR A 410 10.83 6.90 16.50
N ALA A 411 10.81 7.87 15.58
CA ALA A 411 9.88 8.99 15.61
C ALA A 411 8.42 8.55 15.40
N VAL A 412 8.17 7.54 14.55
CA VAL A 412 6.85 6.92 14.36
C VAL A 412 6.35 6.27 15.65
N LYS A 413 7.19 5.44 16.29
CA LYS A 413 6.87 4.82 17.58
C LYS A 413 6.62 5.87 18.67
N GLN A 414 7.45 6.90 18.74
CA GLN A 414 7.33 7.98 19.72
C GLN A 414 6.03 8.80 19.53
N ASN A 415 5.63 9.08 18.28
CA ASN A 415 4.49 9.94 17.99
C ASN A 415 3.14 9.20 17.95
N TYR A 416 3.12 7.92 17.57
CA TYR A 416 1.89 7.13 17.37
C TYR A 416 1.79 5.86 18.26
N GLY A 417 2.84 5.53 19.01
CA GLY A 417 2.88 4.42 19.98
C GLY A 417 3.14 3.03 19.38
N GLU A 418 3.33 2.04 20.26
CA GLU A 418 3.68 0.65 19.92
C GLU A 418 2.69 -0.11 19.00
N LYS A 419 1.49 0.44 18.78
CA LYS A 419 0.37 -0.25 18.11
C LYS A 419 0.11 0.25 16.69
N VAL A 420 0.92 1.19 16.19
CA VAL A 420 0.85 1.64 14.80
C VAL A 420 1.44 0.57 13.89
N LEU A 421 0.68 0.13 12.89
CA LEU A 421 1.18 -0.76 11.85
C LEU A 421 2.05 0.05 10.90
N VAL A 422 3.30 -0.35 10.70
CA VAL A 422 4.17 0.17 9.64
C VAL A 422 4.35 -0.90 8.58
N GLN A 423 3.72 -0.70 7.42
CA GLN A 423 3.90 -1.54 6.25
C GLN A 423 4.99 -0.97 5.35
N PHE A 424 6.05 -1.76 5.14
CA PHE A 424 7.06 -1.51 4.10
C PHE A 424 6.56 -2.02 2.74
N GLU A 425 6.88 -1.28 1.68
CA GLU A 425 6.33 -1.48 0.34
C GLU A 425 7.33 -1.02 -0.74
N ASP A 426 7.53 -1.82 -1.80
CA ASP A 426 8.34 -1.49 -3.00
C ASP A 426 9.80 -1.03 -2.71
N PHE A 427 10.38 -1.52 -1.61
CA PHE A 427 11.83 -1.42 -1.32
C PHE A 427 12.62 -2.40 -2.22
N ALA A 428 13.94 -2.18 -2.38
CA ALA A 428 14.79 -3.19 -3.00
C ALA A 428 15.06 -4.38 -2.09
N ASN A 429 15.22 -5.56 -2.69
CA ASN A 429 15.33 -6.86 -2.01
C ASN A 429 16.24 -6.91 -0.79
N HIS A 430 17.40 -6.26 -0.82
CA HIS A 430 18.33 -6.25 0.31
C HIS A 430 17.78 -5.43 1.50
N ASN A 431 17.36 -4.19 1.23
CA ASN A 431 16.72 -3.31 2.21
C ASN A 431 15.45 -3.94 2.78
N ALA A 432 14.55 -4.50 1.97
CA ALA A 432 13.29 -5.07 2.42
C ALA A 432 13.47 -6.18 3.48
N PHE A 433 14.38 -7.14 3.22
CA PHE A 433 14.69 -8.21 4.17
C PHE A 433 15.34 -7.69 5.46
N GLU A 434 16.31 -6.77 5.35
CA GLU A 434 17.01 -6.22 6.50
C GLU A 434 16.10 -5.36 7.40
N LEU A 435 15.24 -4.53 6.80
CA LEU A 435 14.28 -3.69 7.52
C LEU A 435 13.24 -4.55 8.25
N LEU A 436 12.70 -5.58 7.58
CA LEU A 436 11.75 -6.51 8.21
C LEU A 436 12.41 -7.29 9.36
N ALA A 437 13.64 -7.76 9.19
CA ALA A 437 14.39 -8.46 10.22
C ALA A 437 14.72 -7.56 11.43
N LYS A 438 15.19 -6.34 11.19
CA LYS A 438 15.60 -5.36 12.21
C LYS A 438 14.42 -4.81 13.01
N TYR A 439 13.32 -4.47 12.34
CA TYR A 439 12.17 -3.84 13.00
C TYR A 439 11.10 -4.83 13.45
N GLY A 440 11.09 -6.08 12.95
CA GLY A 440 10.14 -7.13 13.36
C GLY A 440 10.18 -7.50 14.84
N THR A 441 11.29 -7.26 15.53
CA THR A 441 11.43 -7.46 16.98
C THR A 441 10.98 -6.25 17.81
N THR A 442 11.02 -5.05 17.23
CA THR A 442 10.85 -3.78 17.94
C THR A 442 9.54 -3.06 17.63
N HIS A 443 8.88 -3.33 16.51
CA HIS A 443 7.69 -2.61 16.02
C HIS A 443 6.62 -3.58 15.48
N LEU A 444 5.38 -3.11 15.35
CA LEU A 444 4.37 -3.78 14.55
C LEU A 444 4.62 -3.50 13.06
N VAL A 445 5.51 -4.28 12.45
CA VAL A 445 5.86 -4.16 11.02
C VAL A 445 5.34 -5.32 10.18
N PHE A 446 5.07 -5.00 8.92
CA PHE A 446 4.68 -5.94 7.87
C PHE A 446 5.38 -5.51 6.57
N ASN A 447 5.73 -6.44 5.70
CA ASN A 447 6.13 -6.13 4.33
C ASN A 447 5.24 -6.96 3.39
N ASP A 448 4.45 -6.29 2.54
CA ASP A 448 3.46 -6.99 1.73
C ASP A 448 4.09 -7.75 0.56
N ASP A 449 5.18 -7.23 -0.02
CA ASP A 449 5.91 -7.86 -1.13
C ASP A 449 6.50 -9.22 -0.75
N ILE A 450 6.94 -9.35 0.51
CA ILE A 450 7.46 -10.61 1.10
C ILE A 450 6.30 -11.41 1.71
N GLN A 451 5.65 -10.88 2.76
CA GLN A 451 4.74 -11.63 3.64
C GLN A 451 3.31 -11.71 3.09
N GLY A 452 2.83 -10.64 2.45
CA GLY A 452 1.51 -10.61 1.80
C GLY A 452 1.45 -11.50 0.57
N THR A 453 2.47 -11.40 -0.30
CA THR A 453 2.65 -12.27 -1.46
C THR A 453 2.75 -13.74 -1.04
N ALA A 454 3.53 -14.04 0.00
CA ALA A 454 3.59 -15.39 0.56
C ALA A 454 2.22 -15.88 1.02
N SER A 455 1.48 -15.05 1.75
CA SER A 455 0.16 -15.41 2.30
C SER A 455 -0.91 -15.61 1.22
N VAL A 456 -0.97 -14.75 0.19
CA VAL A 456 -1.97 -14.92 -0.89
C VAL A 456 -1.66 -16.15 -1.73
N VAL A 457 -0.39 -16.40 -2.06
CA VAL A 457 0.00 -17.57 -2.85
C VAL A 457 -0.22 -18.87 -2.07
N LEU A 458 0.10 -18.92 -0.77
CA LEU A 458 -0.25 -20.06 0.06
C LEU A 458 -1.77 -20.29 0.10
N ALA A 459 -2.59 -19.24 0.17
CA ALA A 459 -4.04 -19.38 0.11
C ALA A 459 -4.51 -20.01 -1.22
N GLY A 460 -3.94 -19.56 -2.35
CA GLY A 460 -4.23 -20.14 -3.67
C GLY A 460 -3.79 -21.60 -3.77
N VAL A 461 -2.62 -21.95 -3.25
CA VAL A 461 -2.13 -23.34 -3.20
C VAL A 461 -3.06 -24.21 -2.34
N VAL A 462 -3.39 -23.78 -1.12
CA VAL A 462 -4.29 -24.50 -0.20
C VAL A 462 -5.69 -24.65 -0.81
N ALA A 463 -6.20 -23.63 -1.51
CA ALA A 463 -7.45 -23.74 -2.25
C ALA A 463 -7.33 -24.73 -3.42
N ALA A 464 -6.22 -24.71 -4.16
CA ALA A 464 -5.97 -25.60 -5.30
C ALA A 464 -5.90 -27.09 -4.90
N LEU A 465 -5.53 -27.43 -3.66
CA LEU A 465 -5.54 -28.81 -3.15
C LEU A 465 -6.90 -29.50 -3.34
N LYS A 466 -8.03 -28.77 -3.24
CA LYS A 466 -9.36 -29.33 -3.54
C LYS A 466 -9.54 -29.76 -5.01
N LEU A 467 -8.81 -29.14 -5.93
CA LEU A 467 -8.88 -29.41 -7.38
C LEU A 467 -7.87 -30.46 -7.83
N ILE A 468 -6.64 -30.40 -7.32
CA ILE A 468 -5.54 -31.30 -7.70
C ILE A 468 -5.48 -32.58 -6.85
N GLY A 469 -6.09 -32.56 -5.65
CA GLY A 469 -6.07 -33.65 -4.68
C GLY A 469 -4.80 -33.68 -3.83
N GLY A 470 -4.82 -34.52 -2.79
CA GLY A 470 -3.69 -34.70 -1.86
C GLY A 470 -3.61 -33.66 -0.75
N THR A 471 -2.50 -33.70 0.00
CA THR A 471 -2.17 -32.76 1.08
C THR A 471 -0.97 -31.88 0.73
N LEU A 472 -0.83 -30.72 1.37
CA LEU A 472 0.28 -29.79 1.08
C LEU A 472 1.67 -30.48 1.13
N PRO A 473 1.97 -31.36 2.11
CA PRO A 473 3.25 -32.06 2.18
C PRO A 473 3.45 -33.17 1.15
N GLU A 474 2.44 -33.58 0.39
CA GLU A 474 2.60 -34.58 -0.70
C GLU A 474 3.24 -33.95 -1.93
N HIS A 475 2.96 -32.68 -2.21
CA HIS A 475 3.40 -31.94 -3.38
C HIS A 475 4.89 -31.56 -3.40
N THR A 476 5.43 -31.44 -4.61
CA THR A 476 6.78 -30.93 -4.89
C THR A 476 6.66 -29.60 -5.64
N PHE A 477 7.36 -28.58 -5.13
CA PHE A 477 7.26 -27.20 -5.61
C PHE A 477 8.54 -26.82 -6.36
N LEU A 478 8.38 -26.19 -7.53
CA LEU A 478 9.48 -25.57 -8.27
C LEU A 478 9.17 -24.09 -8.51
N PHE A 479 10.12 -23.23 -8.18
CA PHE A 479 10.02 -21.79 -8.36
C PHE A 479 10.98 -21.31 -9.47
N LEU A 480 10.48 -20.46 -10.37
CA LEU A 480 11.33 -19.61 -11.19
C LEU A 480 11.38 -18.21 -10.56
N GLY A 481 12.57 -17.80 -10.11
CA GLY A 481 12.77 -16.57 -9.35
C GLY A 481 12.99 -16.88 -7.87
N ALA A 482 14.14 -16.42 -7.36
CA ALA A 482 14.57 -16.59 -5.97
C ALA A 482 14.92 -15.23 -5.35
N GLY A 483 13.98 -14.28 -5.46
CA GLY A 483 14.00 -12.99 -4.76
C GLY A 483 13.08 -13.00 -3.55
N GLU A 484 12.64 -11.81 -3.12
CA GLU A 484 11.69 -11.60 -2.02
C GLU A 484 10.48 -12.54 -2.08
N ALA A 485 9.63 -12.38 -3.11
CA ALA A 485 8.41 -13.15 -3.29
C ALA A 485 8.71 -14.66 -3.31
N GLY A 486 9.60 -15.12 -4.19
CA GLY A 486 9.90 -16.55 -4.34
C GLY A 486 10.36 -17.22 -3.05
N THR A 487 11.26 -16.59 -2.28
CA THR A 487 11.74 -17.15 -1.01
C THR A 487 10.76 -16.95 0.15
N GLY A 488 9.98 -15.87 0.18
CA GLY A 488 8.91 -15.65 1.15
C GLY A 488 7.78 -16.67 1.01
N ILE A 489 7.31 -16.92 -0.22
CA ILE A 489 6.31 -17.94 -0.52
C ILE A 489 6.84 -19.33 -0.14
N ALA A 490 8.07 -19.67 -0.55
CA ALA A 490 8.69 -20.96 -0.25
C ALA A 490 8.78 -21.22 1.26
N GLU A 491 9.18 -20.22 2.05
CA GLU A 491 9.28 -20.33 3.50
C GLU A 491 7.91 -20.49 4.17
N LEU A 492 6.88 -19.77 3.72
CA LEU A 492 5.53 -19.89 4.28
C LEU A 492 4.87 -21.23 3.93
N ILE A 493 5.11 -21.77 2.73
CA ILE A 493 4.71 -23.15 2.36
C ILE A 493 5.44 -24.18 3.23
N ALA A 494 6.75 -24.02 3.44
CA ALA A 494 7.53 -24.91 4.30
C ALA A 494 7.03 -24.90 5.75
N LEU A 495 6.67 -23.72 6.27
CA LEU A 495 6.12 -23.55 7.61
C LEU A 495 4.74 -24.21 7.77
N GLU A 496 3.86 -24.05 6.78
CA GLU A 496 2.54 -24.69 6.79
C GLU A 496 2.67 -26.22 6.70
N MET A 497 3.52 -26.72 5.81
CA MET A 497 3.85 -28.15 5.74
C MET A 497 4.36 -28.68 7.08
N SER A 498 5.31 -27.98 7.70
CA SER A 498 5.89 -28.32 9.01
C SER A 498 4.84 -28.38 10.13
N LYS A 499 3.85 -27.47 10.13
CA LYS A 499 2.73 -27.50 11.09
C LYS A 499 1.77 -28.67 10.85
N GLN A 500 1.47 -28.99 9.59
CA GLN A 500 0.61 -30.12 9.24
C GLN A 500 1.25 -31.47 9.59
N THR A 501 2.54 -31.65 9.29
CA THR A 501 3.29 -32.91 9.56
C THR A 501 3.83 -33.01 10.98
N LYS A 502 3.99 -31.88 11.68
CA LYS A 502 4.74 -31.75 12.95
C LYS A 502 6.23 -32.13 12.84
N THR A 503 6.82 -32.02 11.64
CA THR A 503 8.25 -32.22 11.41
C THR A 503 9.02 -30.89 11.45
N PRO A 504 10.35 -30.89 11.67
CA PRO A 504 11.18 -29.70 11.49
C PRO A 504 10.98 -29.07 10.10
N ILE A 505 11.11 -27.74 10.01
CA ILE A 505 10.88 -27.00 8.76
C ILE A 505 11.91 -27.39 7.68
N GLU A 506 13.12 -27.79 8.09
CA GLU A 506 14.20 -28.29 7.25
C GLU A 506 13.75 -29.51 6.41
N GLU A 507 12.94 -30.40 6.98
CA GLU A 507 12.38 -31.55 6.26
C GLU A 507 11.34 -31.10 5.22
N SER A 508 10.54 -30.08 5.56
CA SER A 508 9.56 -29.49 4.64
C SER A 508 10.24 -28.76 3.46
N ARG A 509 11.36 -28.06 3.70
CA ARG A 509 12.12 -27.37 2.65
C ARG A 509 12.63 -28.32 1.56
N LYS A 510 12.87 -29.61 1.85
CA LYS A 510 13.38 -30.62 0.87
C LYS A 510 12.48 -30.84 -0.36
N LYS A 511 11.18 -30.53 -0.26
CA LYS A 511 10.24 -30.61 -1.40
C LYS A 511 10.12 -29.33 -2.21
N ILE A 512 10.89 -28.29 -1.87
CA ILE A 512 10.75 -26.94 -2.42
C ILE A 512 12.07 -26.53 -3.09
N TRP A 513 12.00 -26.34 -4.40
CA TRP A 513 13.15 -26.11 -5.28
C TRP A 513 13.05 -24.73 -5.93
N LEU A 514 14.16 -23.99 -6.00
CA LEU A 514 14.20 -22.64 -6.54
C LEU A 514 15.24 -22.52 -7.67
N VAL A 515 14.87 -21.83 -8.75
CA VAL A 515 15.73 -21.50 -9.89
C VAL A 515 15.98 -19.99 -9.92
N ASP A 516 17.24 -19.57 -10.00
CA ASP A 516 17.62 -18.17 -10.21
C ASP A 516 18.29 -17.96 -11.58
N SER A 517 18.81 -16.76 -11.82
CA SER A 517 19.46 -16.40 -13.10
C SER A 517 20.71 -17.21 -13.44
N LYS A 518 21.20 -18.06 -12.53
CA LYS A 518 22.31 -19.01 -12.76
C LYS A 518 21.85 -20.47 -12.69
N GLY A 519 20.56 -20.75 -12.79
CA GLY A 519 19.97 -22.10 -12.74
C GLY A 519 19.47 -22.51 -11.36
N LEU A 520 19.28 -23.82 -11.17
CA LEU A 520 18.78 -24.45 -9.95
C LEU A 520 19.68 -24.15 -8.75
N ILE A 521 19.07 -23.80 -7.62
CA ILE A 521 19.76 -23.58 -6.34
C ILE A 521 20.07 -24.94 -5.70
N VAL A 522 21.36 -25.26 -5.60
CA VAL A 522 21.88 -26.57 -5.16
C VAL A 522 23.08 -26.41 -4.23
N SER A 523 23.40 -27.46 -3.47
CA SER A 523 24.43 -27.47 -2.42
C SER A 523 25.81 -27.01 -2.92
N SER A 524 26.22 -27.45 -4.10
CA SER A 524 27.50 -27.06 -4.75
C SER A 524 27.63 -25.56 -5.03
N ARG A 525 26.51 -24.82 -5.06
CA ARG A 525 26.50 -23.36 -5.26
C ARG A 525 26.56 -22.55 -3.96
N LYS A 526 26.42 -23.16 -2.76
CA LYS A 526 26.20 -22.48 -1.45
C LYS A 526 27.11 -21.29 -1.17
N ASN A 527 28.39 -21.38 -1.52
CA ASN A 527 29.38 -20.31 -1.26
C ASN A 527 29.13 -19.04 -2.09
N SER A 528 28.41 -19.14 -3.21
CA SER A 528 28.08 -18.03 -4.13
C SER A 528 26.67 -17.46 -3.94
N LEU A 529 25.90 -18.01 -3.00
CA LEU A 529 24.50 -17.64 -2.77
C LEU A 529 24.37 -16.59 -1.66
N GLN A 530 23.44 -15.65 -1.85
CA GLN A 530 22.97 -14.77 -0.77
C GLN A 530 22.44 -15.62 0.40
N HIS A 531 22.57 -15.13 1.65
CA HIS A 531 22.18 -15.88 2.85
C HIS A 531 20.76 -16.46 2.76
N PHE A 532 19.78 -15.65 2.35
CA PHE A 532 18.37 -16.05 2.24
C PHE A 532 18.09 -17.16 1.20
N LYS A 533 19.04 -17.45 0.29
CA LYS A 533 18.95 -18.58 -0.65
C LYS A 533 19.53 -19.89 -0.11
N LYS A 534 20.38 -19.84 0.91
CA LYS A 534 21.14 -21.01 1.41
C LYS A 534 20.25 -22.16 1.95
N PRO A 535 19.09 -21.92 2.61
CA PRO A 535 18.19 -22.99 3.06
C PRO A 535 17.55 -23.81 1.93
N TRP A 536 17.56 -23.30 0.70
CA TRP A 536 16.99 -23.96 -0.48
C TRP A 536 18.03 -24.73 -1.31
N ALA A 537 19.29 -24.70 -0.90
CA ALA A 537 20.41 -25.31 -1.62
C ALA A 537 20.59 -26.79 -1.24
N HIS A 538 19.65 -27.60 -1.73
CA HIS A 538 19.61 -29.06 -1.53
C HIS A 538 20.71 -29.79 -2.30
N GLU A 539 21.01 -31.02 -1.91
CA GLU A 539 21.94 -31.87 -2.65
C GLU A 539 21.28 -32.35 -3.95
N HIS A 540 21.82 -31.88 -5.08
CA HIS A 540 21.38 -32.23 -6.44
C HIS A 540 22.44 -31.75 -7.45
N GLU A 541 22.50 -32.39 -8.61
CA GLU A 541 23.35 -31.95 -9.72
C GLU A 541 22.96 -30.53 -10.22
N PRO A 542 23.91 -29.70 -10.68
CA PRO A 542 23.60 -28.39 -11.24
C PRO A 542 22.73 -28.48 -12.49
N VAL A 543 21.61 -27.75 -12.52
CA VAL A 543 20.71 -27.67 -13.68
C VAL A 543 20.57 -26.23 -14.14
N ASN A 544 20.89 -25.97 -15.42
CA ASN A 544 21.05 -24.61 -15.95
C ASN A 544 19.78 -24.00 -16.57
N SER A 545 18.71 -24.78 -16.79
CA SER A 545 17.47 -24.30 -17.42
C SER A 545 16.22 -24.77 -16.65
N LEU A 546 15.14 -23.99 -16.75
CA LEU A 546 13.86 -24.33 -16.12
C LEU A 546 13.28 -25.64 -16.68
N LEU A 547 13.38 -25.87 -18.00
CA LEU A 547 12.84 -27.06 -18.64
C LEU A 547 13.50 -28.34 -18.12
N GLU A 548 14.83 -28.35 -17.98
CA GLU A 548 15.52 -29.51 -17.42
C GLU A 548 15.23 -29.66 -15.91
N ALA A 549 15.06 -28.55 -15.18
CA ALA A 549 14.64 -28.62 -13.77
C ALA A 549 13.24 -29.25 -13.63
N VAL A 550 12.27 -28.89 -14.50
CA VAL A 550 10.94 -29.52 -14.52
C VAL A 550 11.01 -31.01 -14.86
N LYS A 551 11.87 -31.42 -15.80
CA LYS A 551 12.03 -32.84 -16.19
C LYS A 551 12.64 -33.70 -15.07
N VAL A 552 13.63 -33.16 -14.34
CA VAL A 552 14.37 -33.91 -13.32
C VAL A 552 13.65 -33.88 -11.96
N ILE A 553 13.21 -32.70 -11.50
CA ILE A 553 12.50 -32.53 -10.22
C ILE A 553 11.06 -33.06 -10.27
N LYS A 554 10.44 -33.06 -11.46
CA LYS A 554 9.03 -33.44 -11.70
C LYS A 554 8.06 -32.80 -10.69
N PRO A 555 8.06 -31.46 -10.58
CA PRO A 555 7.21 -30.76 -9.62
C PRO A 555 5.72 -30.92 -9.97
N THR A 556 4.88 -30.91 -8.94
CA THR A 556 3.42 -30.86 -9.07
C THR A 556 2.91 -29.42 -9.12
N VAL A 557 3.68 -28.49 -8.55
CA VAL A 557 3.37 -27.06 -8.50
C VAL A 557 4.55 -26.26 -9.07
N LEU A 558 4.27 -25.41 -10.07
CA LEU A 558 5.24 -24.52 -10.70
C LEU A 558 4.85 -23.05 -10.43
N ILE A 559 5.75 -22.28 -9.83
CA ILE A 559 5.50 -20.91 -9.38
C ILE A 559 6.51 -19.94 -10.02
N GLY A 560 6.01 -18.95 -10.74
CA GLY A 560 6.79 -17.91 -11.39
C GLY A 560 6.75 -16.64 -10.55
N SER A 561 7.92 -16.17 -10.14
CA SER A 561 8.13 -14.91 -9.40
C SER A 561 9.43 -14.23 -9.87
N SER A 562 9.67 -14.29 -11.18
CA SER A 562 10.96 -13.97 -11.81
C SER A 562 11.11 -12.50 -12.22
N GLY A 563 10.00 -11.81 -12.47
CA GLY A 563 9.97 -10.51 -13.15
C GLY A 563 10.27 -10.58 -14.65
N VAL A 564 10.32 -11.78 -15.25
CA VAL A 564 10.71 -12.00 -16.66
C VAL A 564 9.63 -12.78 -17.40
N GLY A 565 8.94 -12.10 -18.32
CA GLY A 565 7.84 -12.69 -19.08
C GLY A 565 8.24 -13.78 -20.08
N LYS A 566 7.28 -14.64 -20.43
CA LYS A 566 7.40 -15.71 -21.44
C LYS A 566 8.46 -16.79 -21.13
N THR A 567 8.76 -17.00 -19.86
CA THR A 567 9.73 -17.98 -19.37
C THR A 567 9.13 -19.35 -19.08
N PHE A 568 7.82 -19.45 -18.86
CA PHE A 568 7.09 -20.72 -18.90
C PHE A 568 6.73 -21.01 -20.35
N THR A 569 7.69 -21.54 -21.12
CA THR A 569 7.48 -21.84 -22.54
C THR A 569 6.51 -23.02 -22.73
N LYS A 570 6.09 -23.24 -23.98
CA LYS A 570 5.25 -24.38 -24.35
C LYS A 570 5.83 -25.71 -23.85
N GLU A 571 7.13 -25.93 -24.04
CA GLU A 571 7.82 -27.15 -23.62
C GLU A 571 7.83 -27.33 -22.10
N VAL A 572 7.87 -26.22 -21.34
CA VAL A 572 7.80 -26.23 -19.87
C VAL A 572 6.40 -26.62 -19.41
N VAL A 573 5.35 -26.05 -20.01
CA VAL A 573 3.95 -26.37 -19.66
C VAL A 573 3.57 -27.79 -20.12
N GLU A 574 4.02 -28.23 -21.29
CA GLU A 574 3.86 -29.62 -21.75
C GLU A 574 4.60 -30.60 -20.82
N ALA A 575 5.82 -30.29 -20.36
CA ALA A 575 6.54 -31.12 -19.39
C ALA A 575 5.84 -31.19 -18.01
N MET A 576 5.29 -30.08 -17.51
CA MET A 576 4.43 -30.08 -16.32
C MET A 576 3.19 -30.98 -16.51
N THR A 577 2.62 -30.94 -17.70
CA THR A 577 1.38 -31.63 -18.11
C THR A 577 1.60 -33.13 -18.40
N LEU A 578 2.84 -33.52 -18.72
CA LEU A 578 3.29 -34.92 -18.84
C LEU A 578 3.57 -35.55 -17.46
N ASN A 579 4.10 -34.77 -16.52
CA ASN A 579 4.42 -35.23 -15.17
C ASN A 579 3.18 -35.34 -14.25
N ASN A 580 2.09 -34.63 -14.56
CA ASN A 580 0.94 -34.46 -13.67
C ASN A 580 -0.39 -34.54 -14.44
N ASP A 581 -1.40 -35.19 -13.85
CA ASP A 581 -2.77 -35.18 -14.40
C ASP A 581 -3.38 -33.78 -14.40
N LYS A 582 -3.17 -33.03 -13.30
CA LYS A 582 -3.59 -31.63 -13.12
C LYS A 582 -2.43 -30.82 -12.52
N PRO A 583 -1.53 -30.24 -13.34
CA PRO A 583 -0.48 -29.37 -12.81
C PRO A 583 -1.09 -28.08 -12.22
N LEU A 584 -0.48 -27.55 -11.16
CA LEU A 584 -0.76 -26.19 -10.68
C LEU A 584 0.32 -25.24 -11.20
N ILE A 585 -0.07 -24.23 -11.98
CA ILE A 585 0.84 -23.25 -12.58
C ILE A 585 0.43 -21.85 -12.12
N LEU A 586 1.36 -21.15 -11.45
CA LEU A 586 1.16 -19.81 -10.93
C LEU A 586 2.14 -18.84 -11.61
N ALA A 587 1.66 -17.94 -12.46
CA ALA A 587 2.49 -16.95 -13.18
C ALA A 587 2.36 -15.56 -12.53
N LEU A 588 3.14 -15.30 -11.47
CA LEU A 588 2.90 -14.19 -10.54
C LEU A 588 3.56 -12.87 -10.93
N SER A 589 4.43 -12.87 -11.95
CA SER A 589 5.16 -11.65 -12.33
C SER A 589 4.26 -10.57 -12.93
N ASN A 590 4.53 -9.32 -12.55
CA ASN A 590 3.71 -8.15 -12.86
C ASN A 590 4.52 -7.07 -13.59
N PRO A 591 3.91 -6.28 -14.50
CA PRO A 591 2.53 -6.39 -15.03
C PRO A 591 2.40 -7.56 -16.03
N THR A 592 1.27 -7.67 -16.75
CA THR A 592 1.00 -8.75 -17.74
C THR A 592 2.13 -9.02 -18.73
N SER A 593 2.88 -7.98 -19.15
CA SER A 593 4.04 -8.13 -20.05
C SER A 593 5.22 -8.89 -19.44
N GLN A 594 5.27 -9.03 -18.10
CA GLN A 594 6.27 -9.80 -17.37
C GLN A 594 5.74 -11.14 -16.85
N SER A 595 4.47 -11.49 -17.10
CA SER A 595 3.89 -12.79 -16.71
C SER A 595 4.65 -13.94 -17.37
N GLU A 596 5.02 -14.95 -16.59
CA GLU A 596 5.82 -16.09 -17.07
C GLU A 596 5.16 -16.82 -18.27
N CYS A 597 3.84 -16.88 -18.29
CA CYS A 597 2.99 -17.15 -19.46
C CYS A 597 1.63 -16.45 -19.30
N THR A 598 0.81 -16.43 -20.35
CA THR A 598 -0.59 -15.98 -20.30
C THR A 598 -1.53 -17.12 -19.90
N ALA A 599 -2.75 -16.77 -19.47
CA ALA A 599 -3.80 -17.76 -19.21
C ALA A 599 -4.13 -18.60 -20.47
N GLU A 600 -4.18 -17.97 -21.64
CA GLU A 600 -4.45 -18.65 -22.91
C GLU A 600 -3.39 -19.70 -23.23
N GLU A 601 -2.11 -19.32 -23.16
CA GLU A 601 -0.97 -20.22 -23.35
C GLU A 601 -1.01 -21.38 -22.34
N ALA A 602 -1.24 -21.09 -21.05
CA ALA A 602 -1.30 -22.11 -20.00
C ALA A 602 -2.41 -23.14 -20.25
N TYR A 603 -3.62 -22.72 -20.63
CA TYR A 603 -4.71 -23.66 -20.93
C TYR A 603 -4.51 -24.38 -22.26
N GLN A 604 -4.02 -23.72 -23.31
CA GLN A 604 -3.78 -24.37 -24.60
C GLN A 604 -2.69 -25.45 -24.52
N TRP A 605 -1.56 -25.15 -23.89
CA TRP A 605 -0.40 -26.06 -23.80
C TRP A 605 -0.57 -27.17 -22.74
N SER A 606 -1.51 -27.02 -21.80
CA SER A 606 -1.87 -28.08 -20.85
C SER A 606 -3.12 -28.89 -21.24
N GLU A 607 -3.65 -28.66 -22.44
CA GLU A 607 -4.93 -29.22 -22.91
C GLU A 607 -6.13 -28.96 -21.98
N GLY A 608 -6.14 -27.82 -21.27
CA GLY A 608 -7.16 -27.44 -20.30
C GLY A 608 -7.06 -28.18 -18.96
N ARG A 609 -5.97 -28.93 -18.72
CA ARG A 609 -5.76 -29.70 -17.48
C ARG A 609 -5.12 -28.91 -16.35
N THR A 610 -4.42 -27.82 -16.65
CA THR A 610 -3.78 -26.99 -15.63
C THR A 610 -4.80 -26.28 -14.74
N ILE A 611 -4.46 -26.12 -13.46
CA ILE A 611 -5.05 -25.11 -12.60
C ILE A 611 -4.15 -23.88 -12.69
N PHE A 612 -4.69 -22.76 -13.15
CA PHE A 612 -3.91 -21.54 -13.43
C PHE A 612 -4.38 -20.34 -12.61
N ALA A 613 -3.41 -19.61 -12.08
CA ALA A 613 -3.62 -18.26 -11.57
C ALA A 613 -2.40 -17.37 -11.85
N SER A 614 -2.61 -16.06 -11.92
CA SER A 614 -1.59 -15.09 -12.31
C SER A 614 -1.51 -13.90 -11.35
N GLY A 615 -0.39 -13.18 -11.39
CA GLY A 615 -0.23 -11.94 -10.62
C GLY A 615 -1.05 -10.79 -11.20
N SER A 616 -1.10 -10.70 -12.54
CA SER A 616 -1.90 -9.73 -13.29
C SER A 616 -3.18 -10.35 -13.84
N PRO A 617 -4.26 -9.58 -14.08
CA PRO A 617 -5.50 -10.11 -14.64
C PRO A 617 -5.33 -10.53 -16.11
N PHE A 618 -6.03 -11.58 -16.50
CA PHE A 618 -6.24 -12.02 -17.89
C PHE A 618 -7.75 -12.21 -18.14
N ASP A 619 -8.15 -12.07 -19.41
CA ASP A 619 -9.52 -12.34 -19.83
C ASP A 619 -9.84 -13.85 -19.76
N PRO A 620 -11.12 -14.25 -19.60
CA PRO A 620 -11.52 -15.65 -19.65
C PRO A 620 -11.17 -16.32 -20.99
N VAL A 621 -10.68 -17.56 -20.94
CA VAL A 621 -10.19 -18.31 -22.09
C VAL A 621 -11.19 -19.39 -22.48
N GLU A 622 -11.65 -19.42 -23.73
CA GLU A 622 -12.41 -20.55 -24.25
C GLU A 622 -11.47 -21.62 -24.83
N TYR A 623 -11.57 -22.85 -24.33
CA TYR A 623 -10.80 -24.00 -24.83
C TYR A 623 -11.68 -25.24 -24.94
N LYS A 624 -11.74 -25.83 -26.15
CA LYS A 624 -12.57 -27.01 -26.49
C LYS A 624 -14.04 -26.87 -26.02
N GLY A 625 -14.63 -25.68 -26.15
CA GLY A 625 -16.03 -25.40 -25.78
C GLY A 625 -16.30 -25.22 -24.29
N LYS A 626 -15.25 -25.14 -23.46
CA LYS A 626 -15.34 -24.76 -22.04
C LYS A 626 -14.64 -23.42 -21.82
N VAL A 627 -15.28 -22.53 -21.07
CA VAL A 627 -14.67 -21.27 -20.62
C VAL A 627 -13.92 -21.52 -19.30
N TYR A 628 -12.70 -21.03 -19.23
CA TYR A 628 -11.83 -21.06 -18.05
C TYR A 628 -11.56 -19.63 -17.60
N ALA A 629 -11.85 -19.32 -16.34
CA ALA A 629 -11.48 -18.05 -15.72
C ALA A 629 -10.15 -18.22 -14.97
N SER A 630 -9.19 -17.31 -15.16
CA SER A 630 -7.94 -17.28 -14.40
C SER A 630 -8.13 -16.58 -13.06
N GLY A 631 -7.74 -17.21 -11.96
CA GLY A 631 -7.66 -16.54 -10.67
C GLY A 631 -6.52 -15.51 -10.63
N GLN A 632 -6.68 -14.41 -9.88
CA GLN A 632 -5.59 -13.46 -9.65
C GLN A 632 -5.04 -13.62 -8.22
N ALA A 633 -3.75 -13.95 -8.10
CA ALA A 633 -3.01 -13.98 -6.84
C ALA A 633 -2.64 -12.56 -6.38
N ASN A 634 -3.67 -11.77 -6.06
CA ASN A 634 -3.54 -10.34 -5.77
C ASN A 634 -3.47 -10.10 -4.26
N ASN A 635 -2.38 -9.49 -3.77
CA ASN A 635 -2.17 -9.22 -2.34
C ASN A 635 -3.31 -8.39 -1.71
N ALA A 636 -4.11 -7.67 -2.51
CA ALA A 636 -5.32 -6.99 -2.08
C ALA A 636 -6.38 -7.92 -1.44
N TYR A 637 -6.26 -9.25 -1.57
CA TYR A 637 -7.04 -10.20 -0.76
C TYR A 637 -6.56 -10.28 0.70
N ILE A 638 -5.26 -10.10 0.98
CA ILE A 638 -4.65 -10.32 2.29
C ILE A 638 -4.51 -9.03 3.09
N PHE A 639 -3.71 -8.06 2.62
CA PHE A 639 -3.29 -6.93 3.47
C PHE A 639 -4.45 -6.14 4.09
N PRO A 640 -5.59 -5.88 3.42
CA PRO A 640 -6.65 -5.08 4.01
C PRO A 640 -7.30 -5.76 5.24
N GLY A 641 -7.57 -7.07 5.14
CA GLY A 641 -8.07 -7.87 6.24
C GLY A 641 -7.00 -8.14 7.30
N PHE A 642 -5.75 -8.38 6.87
CA PHE A 642 -4.62 -8.63 7.76
C PHE A 642 -4.34 -7.44 8.68
N GLY A 643 -4.14 -6.25 8.12
CA GLY A 643 -3.92 -5.03 8.90
C GLY A 643 -5.15 -4.62 9.72
N LEU A 644 -6.38 -4.85 9.24
CA LEU A 644 -7.57 -4.69 10.09
C LEU A 644 -7.48 -5.62 11.31
N GLY A 645 -7.13 -6.91 11.13
CA GLY A 645 -6.99 -7.88 12.22
C GLY A 645 -5.99 -7.45 13.29
N LEU A 646 -4.83 -6.94 12.87
CA LEU A 646 -3.81 -6.36 13.77
C LEU A 646 -4.36 -5.13 14.51
N VAL A 647 -5.00 -4.21 13.79
CA VAL A 647 -5.55 -2.97 14.38
C VAL A 647 -6.70 -3.26 15.35
N ILE A 648 -7.65 -4.16 15.04
CA ILE A 648 -8.83 -4.42 15.90
C ILE A 648 -8.50 -5.22 17.16
N SER A 649 -7.44 -6.04 17.13
CA SER A 649 -6.90 -6.74 18.30
C SER A 649 -5.91 -5.88 19.11
N GLY A 650 -5.40 -4.81 18.50
CA GLY A 650 -4.29 -4.03 19.05
C GLY A 650 -3.04 -4.89 19.21
N ALA A 651 -2.70 -5.67 18.18
CA ALA A 651 -1.47 -6.44 18.13
C ALA A 651 -0.24 -5.52 18.26
N ILE A 652 0.83 -6.02 18.87
CA ILE A 652 2.12 -5.28 18.96
C ILE A 652 3.22 -5.84 18.07
N ARG A 653 3.06 -7.06 17.54
CA ARG A 653 4.00 -7.72 16.62
C ARG A 653 3.22 -8.57 15.60
N VAL A 654 3.77 -8.69 14.39
CA VAL A 654 3.36 -9.71 13.43
C VAL A 654 4.08 -11.01 13.77
N HIS A 655 3.38 -12.13 13.63
CA HIS A 655 3.93 -13.49 13.78
C HIS A 655 3.52 -14.34 12.58
N ASP A 656 4.35 -15.28 12.17
CA ASP A 656 4.17 -16.05 10.93
C ASP A 656 2.86 -16.86 10.92
N ASP A 657 2.47 -17.43 12.07
CA ASP A 657 1.14 -18.01 12.30
C ASP A 657 -0.06 -17.11 11.94
N MET A 658 0.08 -15.77 11.98
CA MET A 658 -0.98 -14.86 11.55
C MET A 658 -1.12 -14.83 10.03
N LEU A 659 -0.01 -14.96 9.30
CA LEU A 659 0.01 -15.06 7.83
C LEU A 659 -0.65 -16.36 7.38
N LEU A 660 -0.37 -17.47 8.08
CA LEU A 660 -1.04 -18.76 7.86
C LEU A 660 -2.54 -18.67 8.14
N ALA A 661 -2.93 -18.06 9.26
CA ALA A 661 -4.33 -17.85 9.60
C ALA A 661 -5.07 -16.98 8.55
N ALA A 662 -4.38 -16.00 7.94
CA ALA A 662 -4.90 -15.22 6.83
C ALA A 662 -5.03 -16.06 5.54
N SER A 663 -4.03 -16.87 5.21
CA SER A 663 -4.05 -17.77 4.05
C SER A 663 -5.17 -18.80 4.14
N GLU A 664 -5.31 -19.46 5.28
CA GLU A 664 -6.41 -20.38 5.58
C GLU A 664 -7.76 -19.69 5.48
N ALA A 665 -7.91 -18.49 6.06
CA ALA A 665 -9.15 -17.75 6.06
C ALA A 665 -9.60 -17.39 4.63
N LEU A 666 -8.65 -16.96 3.78
CA LEU A 666 -8.90 -16.68 2.35
C LEU A 666 -9.27 -17.95 1.57
N ALA A 667 -8.51 -19.04 1.73
CA ALA A 667 -8.78 -20.31 1.05
C ALA A 667 -10.18 -20.86 1.41
N LYS A 668 -10.62 -20.68 2.67
CA LYS A 668 -11.97 -21.06 3.13
C LYS A 668 -13.11 -20.23 2.55
N GLN A 669 -12.85 -19.09 1.89
CA GLN A 669 -13.87 -18.29 1.19
C GLN A 669 -14.12 -18.73 -0.26
N VAL A 670 -13.30 -19.63 -0.82
CA VAL A 670 -13.50 -20.13 -2.20
C VAL A 670 -14.69 -21.10 -2.22
N SER A 671 -15.71 -20.76 -3.01
CA SER A 671 -16.94 -21.57 -3.10
C SER A 671 -16.81 -22.74 -4.09
N GLU A 672 -17.67 -23.75 -3.95
CA GLU A 672 -17.78 -24.86 -4.90
C GLU A 672 -18.17 -24.40 -6.32
N GLU A 673 -18.77 -23.22 -6.48
CA GLU A 673 -18.99 -22.60 -7.80
C GLU A 673 -17.69 -22.04 -8.39
N ASN A 674 -16.84 -21.40 -7.59
CA ASN A 674 -15.52 -20.94 -8.02
C ASN A 674 -14.67 -22.14 -8.49
N TYR A 675 -14.65 -23.22 -7.70
CA TYR A 675 -13.93 -24.44 -8.05
C TYR A 675 -14.41 -25.09 -9.36
N LYS A 676 -15.72 -25.15 -9.62
CA LYS A 676 -16.27 -25.64 -10.90
C LYS A 676 -15.79 -24.82 -12.10
N ASN A 677 -15.61 -23.51 -11.91
CA ASN A 677 -15.10 -22.59 -12.92
C ASN A 677 -13.56 -22.53 -13.00
N GLY A 678 -12.85 -23.37 -12.22
CA GLY A 678 -11.39 -23.43 -12.19
C GLY A 678 -10.71 -22.37 -11.32
N LEU A 679 -11.48 -21.57 -10.59
CA LEU A 679 -10.98 -20.46 -9.76
C LEU A 679 -10.56 -20.95 -8.38
N ILE A 680 -9.33 -20.58 -7.99
CA ILE A 680 -8.74 -20.84 -6.66
C ILE A 680 -8.76 -19.62 -5.72
N TYR A 681 -9.42 -18.53 -6.15
CA TYR A 681 -9.68 -17.34 -5.35
C TYR A 681 -11.16 -16.94 -5.49
N PRO A 682 -11.79 -16.38 -4.44
CA PRO A 682 -13.15 -15.84 -4.50
C PRO A 682 -13.18 -14.50 -5.29
N PRO A 683 -14.34 -14.01 -5.76
CA PRO A 683 -14.42 -12.74 -6.48
C PRO A 683 -14.28 -11.51 -5.57
N PHE A 684 -13.74 -10.41 -6.13
CA PHE A 684 -13.55 -9.14 -5.42
C PHE A 684 -14.85 -8.46 -4.99
N SER A 685 -15.97 -8.71 -5.64
CA SER A 685 -17.31 -8.30 -5.15
C SER A 685 -17.61 -8.69 -3.68
N ASN A 686 -16.98 -9.75 -3.14
CA ASN A 686 -17.12 -10.17 -1.74
C ASN A 686 -15.95 -9.70 -0.82
N ILE A 687 -15.05 -8.85 -1.30
CA ILE A 687 -13.75 -8.54 -0.65
C ILE A 687 -13.85 -8.01 0.79
N ARG A 688 -14.90 -7.27 1.12
CA ARG A 688 -15.09 -6.77 2.49
C ARG A 688 -15.44 -7.89 3.48
N LYS A 689 -16.29 -8.85 3.06
CA LYS A 689 -16.60 -10.04 3.86
C LYS A 689 -15.37 -10.94 4.01
N ILE A 690 -14.59 -11.10 2.94
CA ILE A 690 -13.30 -11.82 2.95
C ILE A 690 -12.35 -11.15 3.95
N SER A 691 -12.20 -9.83 3.88
CA SER A 691 -11.35 -9.04 4.79
C SER A 691 -11.79 -9.14 6.25
N ALA A 692 -13.09 -9.15 6.55
CA ALA A 692 -13.60 -9.36 7.91
C ALA A 692 -13.28 -10.76 8.45
N ASN A 693 -13.37 -11.80 7.61
CA ASN A 693 -13.00 -13.17 7.99
C ASN A 693 -11.49 -13.31 8.22
N ILE A 694 -10.65 -12.72 7.37
CA ILE A 694 -9.19 -12.67 7.57
C ILE A 694 -8.87 -11.91 8.86
N ALA A 695 -9.45 -10.72 9.07
CA ALA A 695 -9.24 -9.92 10.27
C ALA A 695 -9.61 -10.67 11.55
N ALA A 696 -10.71 -11.43 11.54
CA ALA A 696 -11.13 -12.24 12.67
C ALA A 696 -10.14 -13.38 12.99
N ASN A 697 -9.60 -14.06 11.97
CA ASN A 697 -8.64 -15.15 12.15
C ASN A 697 -7.25 -14.63 12.59
N VAL A 698 -6.79 -13.51 12.02
CA VAL A 698 -5.57 -12.80 12.43
C VAL A 698 -5.69 -12.30 13.87
N ALA A 699 -6.81 -11.66 14.23
CA ALA A 699 -7.09 -11.23 15.60
C ALA A 699 -7.14 -12.41 16.57
N ALA A 700 -7.82 -13.52 16.20
CA ALA A 700 -7.85 -14.73 17.02
C ALA A 700 -6.43 -15.24 17.32
N LYS A 701 -5.57 -15.29 16.31
CA LYS A 701 -4.17 -15.70 16.46
C LYS A 701 -3.37 -14.74 17.34
N ALA A 702 -3.59 -13.43 17.21
CA ALA A 702 -2.96 -12.44 18.10
C ALA A 702 -3.35 -12.61 19.58
N TYR A 703 -4.60 -12.98 19.87
CA TYR A 703 -5.01 -13.35 21.24
C TYR A 703 -4.38 -14.66 21.71
N GLU A 704 -4.33 -15.69 20.87
CA GLU A 704 -3.75 -17.01 21.18
C GLU A 704 -2.24 -16.93 21.48
N LEU A 705 -1.52 -16.04 20.79
CA LEU A 705 -0.08 -15.81 20.98
C LEU A 705 0.24 -14.81 22.10
N GLY A 706 -0.77 -14.22 22.77
CA GLY A 706 -0.56 -13.19 23.79
C GLY A 706 -0.05 -11.85 23.24
N LEU A 707 -0.17 -11.61 21.92
CA LEU A 707 0.30 -10.41 21.23
C LEU A 707 -0.77 -9.31 21.11
N ALA A 708 -2.03 -9.63 21.37
CA ALA A 708 -3.15 -8.68 21.34
C ALA A 708 -3.30 -7.89 22.66
N THR A 709 -3.46 -6.56 22.56
CA THR A 709 -3.57 -5.67 23.74
C THR A 709 -4.96 -5.09 23.97
N ARG A 710 -5.93 -5.29 23.07
CA ARG A 710 -7.34 -4.92 23.32
C ARG A 710 -8.05 -6.08 24.01
N LEU A 711 -7.90 -6.14 25.32
CA LEU A 711 -8.50 -7.15 26.20
C LEU A 711 -9.80 -6.60 26.83
N PRO A 712 -10.82 -7.46 27.07
CA PRO A 712 -10.88 -8.89 26.75
C PRO A 712 -11.13 -9.17 25.25
N ARG A 713 -10.86 -10.40 24.81
CA ARG A 713 -11.18 -10.89 23.45
C ARG A 713 -12.72 -10.84 23.22
N PRO A 714 -13.22 -10.16 22.18
CA PRO A 714 -14.64 -10.21 21.80
C PRO A 714 -15.11 -11.63 21.48
N GLN A 715 -16.36 -11.95 21.83
CA GLN A 715 -16.93 -13.30 21.65
C GLN A 715 -17.02 -13.68 20.16
N ASN A 716 -17.61 -12.81 19.33
CA ASN A 716 -17.64 -12.98 17.88
C ASN A 716 -16.66 -11.99 17.22
N LEU A 717 -15.53 -12.50 16.74
CA LEU A 717 -14.50 -11.67 16.09
C LEU A 717 -14.87 -11.23 14.67
N VAL A 718 -15.77 -11.94 13.98
CA VAL A 718 -16.22 -11.55 12.63
C VAL A 718 -17.17 -10.36 12.73
N GLU A 719 -18.22 -10.46 13.56
CA GLU A 719 -19.12 -9.33 13.84
C GLU A 719 -18.37 -8.12 14.41
N TYR A 720 -17.38 -8.33 15.29
CA TYR A 720 -16.55 -7.25 15.80
C TYR A 720 -15.71 -6.60 14.69
N ALA A 721 -15.11 -7.38 13.78
CA ALA A 721 -14.38 -6.86 12.62
C ALA A 721 -15.30 -6.03 11.71
N GLU A 722 -16.49 -6.55 11.37
CA GLU A 722 -17.50 -5.84 10.57
C GLU A 722 -17.97 -4.55 11.27
N SER A 723 -18.19 -4.56 12.58
CA SER A 723 -18.56 -3.37 13.36
C SER A 723 -17.46 -2.29 13.39
N CYS A 724 -16.19 -2.69 13.24
CA CYS A 724 -15.05 -1.77 13.18
C CYS A 724 -14.85 -1.14 11.80
N MET A 725 -15.48 -1.67 10.75
CA MET A 725 -15.21 -1.27 9.38
C MET A 725 -15.80 0.10 9.02
N TYR A 726 -14.96 0.97 8.42
CA TYR A 726 -15.37 2.24 7.84
C TYR A 726 -16.45 2.05 6.78
N THR A 727 -17.55 2.80 6.94
CA THR A 727 -18.66 2.87 5.98
C THR A 727 -18.67 4.25 5.31
N PRO A 728 -18.63 4.33 3.97
CA PRO A 728 -18.53 5.60 3.23
C PRO A 728 -19.86 6.33 3.04
N VAL A 729 -20.95 5.86 3.64
CA VAL A 729 -22.24 6.58 3.65
C VAL A 729 -22.04 7.97 4.28
N TYR A 730 -22.68 8.99 3.71
CA TYR A 730 -22.62 10.34 4.26
C TYR A 730 -23.15 10.41 5.70
N ARG A 731 -22.50 11.23 6.52
CA ARG A 731 -23.04 11.64 7.81
C ARG A 731 -24.08 12.75 7.60
N ASN A 732 -24.94 12.92 8.59
CA ASN A 732 -25.83 14.07 8.71
C ASN A 732 -25.19 15.05 9.69
N TYR A 733 -25.00 16.29 9.27
CA TYR A 733 -24.54 17.37 10.13
C TYR A 733 -25.73 18.12 10.74
N ARG A 734 -25.47 18.95 11.75
CA ARG A 734 -26.47 19.66 12.56
C ARG A 734 -26.07 21.11 12.74
#